data_AF-N1U935-F1
#
_entry.id   AF-N1U935-F1
#
_cell.length_a   1.000
_cell.length_b   1.000
_cell.length_c   1.000
_cell.angle_alpha   90.00
_cell.angle_beta   90.00
_cell.angle_gamma   90.00
#
_symmetry.space_group_name_H-M   'P 1'
#
loop_
_entity.id
_entity.type
_entity.pdbx_description
1 polymer ?
#
loop_
_entity_poly.entity_id
_entity_poly.type
_entity_poly.pdbx_seq_one_letter_code
_entity_poly.pdbx_strand_id
1 'polypeptide(L)'
;MLQESVKGNPQILKELDSFLEGINYFLKTESLPIEFTILGYQPKPFDRLDVLSALSLLSFSFAEALRNDSLYTILERKLPNRNIAELFPRHDAEDPFSIRENQPSYSPKRLTEARKNSFLLAEKSEFAKSNELSDFASVIRRTNQILEELPLFLGSNSWVISPSRSTTGGAILANDPHIGYGNPGTWYEVHLMAGSYETYGYHLPIFPFPIIAHNAKKAWALTMLENDDMDFYEEVLHPTKPNFVKEKGNWVPVQVFKELIPVKGEEAREITIQVTSHGPILSKPIAGYSGPVVSLYWIFHHIPAPVLETVYSLGRCSSLQECSEVVSKLPAPGLNISYADANGNIAWWSVGRFPIRKNKTNTRKILNGASGEDDVIGYLPFEQNPKLINPPEGIILTANHLPTYELKGYGKPEGYWQESDRGRRIYELLSQKKEWSVEDMKKIQTDVHSFSARTIVPLISLELELDKNWSGVFREALDVYRKFDGENTLDSAGATIFHTLNQFVMLNLWMDEFGESNLQVFGQSAERWNSYKSILANPKSDFWDDLSTPDLQETRRDILIRSFAQTVRYLSKEFGGSPSSWKWEKAHEITFEHPMGKVPFLGLIFNQGPFPVASGEAAVNLMNQKEINPKMTPRVGPSKRRIVDLIHPENSWSVLPTGNSGNLGSPFYGDQIQMFLNGEHRPIRFTQSQIEKDSKYVLKFVPR
;
A
#
# COMPACT_ATOMS: atom_id res chain seq x y z
N MET A 1 0.40 -19.23 -11.46
CA MET A 1 -0.05 -19.77 -10.16
C MET A 1 -0.93 -21.02 -10.27
N LEU A 2 -2.00 -21.08 -11.07
CA LEU A 2 -2.84 -22.31 -11.17
C LEU A 2 -2.07 -23.58 -11.60
N GLN A 3 -1.07 -23.45 -12.47
CA GLN A 3 -0.17 -24.56 -12.84
C GLN A 3 0.72 -25.06 -11.68
N GLU A 4 0.91 -24.28 -10.62
CA GLU A 4 1.72 -24.65 -9.44
C GLU A 4 0.95 -25.56 -8.48
N SER A 5 -0.39 -25.54 -8.50
CA SER A 5 -1.26 -26.40 -7.68
C SER A 5 -1.03 -27.90 -7.90
N VAL A 6 -0.53 -28.26 -9.09
CA VAL A 6 -0.30 -29.64 -9.54
C VAL A 6 1.19 -29.99 -9.64
N LYS A 7 2.09 -29.00 -9.69
CA LYS A 7 3.54 -29.18 -9.95
C LYS A 7 4.47 -28.72 -8.82
N GLY A 8 3.91 -28.28 -7.69
CA GLY A 8 4.69 -27.83 -6.53
C GLY A 8 5.53 -28.94 -5.87
N ASN A 9 6.53 -28.53 -5.09
CA ASN A 9 7.35 -29.42 -4.28
C ASN A 9 6.47 -30.36 -3.43
N PRO A 10 6.62 -31.70 -3.51
CA PRO A 10 5.74 -32.65 -2.82
C PRO A 10 5.64 -32.46 -1.31
N GLN A 11 6.73 -32.02 -0.66
CA GLN A 11 6.73 -31.75 0.78
C GLN A 11 5.88 -30.53 1.12
N ILE A 12 5.97 -29.47 0.32
CA ILE A 12 5.16 -28.25 0.49
C ILE A 12 3.67 -28.58 0.34
N LEU A 13 3.33 -29.34 -0.69
CA LEU A 13 1.93 -29.75 -0.93
C LEU A 13 1.39 -30.63 0.20
N LYS A 14 2.20 -31.54 0.74
CA LYS A 14 1.82 -32.38 1.88
C LYS A 14 1.54 -31.56 3.15
N GLU A 15 2.39 -30.58 3.46
CA GLU A 15 2.18 -29.69 4.61
C GLU A 15 0.94 -28.81 4.42
N LEU A 16 0.71 -28.31 3.21
CA LEU A 16 -0.49 -27.57 2.85
C LEU A 16 -1.76 -28.42 3.01
N ASP A 17 -1.76 -29.67 2.52
CA ASP A 17 -2.90 -30.58 2.70
C ASP A 17 -3.18 -30.85 4.18
N SER A 18 -2.13 -31.09 4.97
CA SER A 18 -2.27 -31.35 6.41
C SER A 18 -2.90 -30.16 7.15
N PHE A 19 -2.55 -28.94 6.75
CA PHE A 19 -3.17 -27.71 7.25
C PHE A 19 -4.66 -27.61 6.85
N LEU A 20 -4.97 -27.88 5.58
CA LEU A 20 -6.35 -27.87 5.07
C LEU A 20 -7.22 -28.94 5.72
N GLU A 21 -6.67 -30.13 5.99
CA GLU A 21 -7.35 -31.18 6.75
C GLU A 21 -7.77 -30.68 8.15
N GLY A 22 -6.93 -29.90 8.82
CA GLY A 22 -7.28 -29.26 10.11
C GLY A 22 -8.45 -28.29 10.00
N ILE A 23 -8.46 -27.42 8.98
CA ILE A 23 -9.58 -26.50 8.71
C ILE A 23 -10.86 -27.29 8.42
N ASN A 24 -10.77 -28.30 7.56
CA ASN A 24 -11.91 -29.12 7.15
C ASN A 24 -12.43 -29.99 8.30
N TYR A 25 -11.56 -30.42 9.22
CA TYR A 25 -11.96 -31.06 10.45
C TYR A 25 -12.80 -30.12 11.32
N PHE A 26 -12.35 -28.86 11.52
CA PHE A 26 -13.13 -27.85 12.24
C PHE A 26 -14.50 -27.63 11.59
N LEU A 27 -14.56 -27.42 10.27
CA LEU A 27 -15.83 -27.24 9.54
C LEU A 27 -16.82 -28.38 9.75
N LYS A 28 -16.32 -29.62 9.93
CA LYS A 28 -17.14 -30.81 10.08
C LYS A 28 -17.60 -31.05 11.53
N THR A 29 -16.81 -30.64 12.50
CA THR A 29 -16.95 -31.09 13.90
C THR A 29 -17.32 -29.99 14.88
N GLU A 30 -16.98 -28.74 14.58
CA GLU A 30 -17.15 -27.62 15.47
C GLU A 30 -18.31 -26.71 15.04
N SER A 31 -18.79 -25.89 15.98
CA SER A 31 -19.81 -24.88 15.66
C SER A 31 -19.18 -23.75 14.84
N LEU A 32 -19.82 -23.41 13.72
CA LEU A 32 -19.39 -22.27 12.91
C LEU A 32 -19.68 -20.94 13.62
N PRO A 33 -18.86 -19.91 13.35
CA PRO A 33 -19.16 -18.54 13.77
C PRO A 33 -20.58 -18.10 13.36
N ILE A 34 -21.21 -17.23 14.17
CA ILE A 34 -22.62 -16.82 14.04
C ILE A 34 -22.93 -16.18 12.67
N GLU A 35 -21.93 -15.60 12.02
CA GLU A 35 -21.95 -15.02 10.68
C GLU A 35 -22.53 -16.01 9.66
N PHE A 36 -22.11 -17.28 9.72
CA PHE A 36 -22.60 -18.31 8.80
C PHE A 36 -24.08 -18.65 9.03
N THR A 37 -24.53 -18.56 10.29
CA THR A 37 -25.95 -18.72 10.63
C THR A 37 -26.77 -17.55 10.08
N ILE A 38 -26.29 -16.31 10.26
CA ILE A 38 -26.96 -15.11 9.76
C ILE A 38 -27.04 -15.13 8.23
N LEU A 39 -25.97 -15.54 7.55
CA LEU A 39 -25.90 -15.61 6.09
C LEU A 39 -26.67 -16.81 5.50
N GLY A 40 -27.04 -17.79 6.33
CA GLY A 40 -27.70 -19.02 5.88
C GLY A 40 -26.85 -19.84 4.91
N TYR A 41 -25.53 -19.86 5.10
CA TYR A 41 -24.58 -20.55 4.22
C TYR A 41 -23.64 -21.45 5.02
N GLN A 42 -23.35 -22.63 4.46
CA GLN A 42 -22.39 -23.60 4.97
C GLN A 42 -21.19 -23.66 4.01
N PRO A 43 -19.96 -23.36 4.46
CA PRO A 43 -18.77 -23.44 3.62
C PRO A 43 -18.53 -24.83 3.02
N LYS A 44 -18.11 -24.88 1.76
CA LYS A 44 -17.51 -26.11 1.21
C LYS A 44 -16.18 -26.41 1.94
N PRO A 45 -15.73 -27.68 1.96
CA PRO A 45 -14.36 -28.00 2.36
C PRO A 45 -13.35 -27.18 1.53
N PHE A 46 -12.35 -26.65 2.21
CA PHE A 46 -11.25 -25.92 1.59
C PHE A 46 -10.29 -26.86 0.90
N ASP A 47 -9.78 -26.44 -0.25
CA ASP A 47 -8.79 -27.16 -1.05
C ASP A 47 -7.60 -26.26 -1.42
N ARG A 48 -6.61 -26.82 -2.12
CA ARG A 48 -5.41 -26.08 -2.54
C ARG A 48 -5.73 -24.92 -3.48
N LEU A 49 -6.80 -25.03 -4.26
CA LEU A 49 -7.21 -23.99 -5.20
C LEU A 49 -7.69 -22.76 -4.43
N ASP A 50 -8.39 -22.94 -3.31
CA ASP A 50 -8.80 -21.82 -2.45
C ASP A 50 -7.58 -21.02 -1.94
N VAL A 51 -6.52 -21.72 -1.50
CA VAL A 51 -5.29 -21.07 -1.00
C VAL A 51 -4.57 -20.30 -2.10
N LEU A 52 -4.39 -20.92 -3.26
CA LEU A 52 -3.70 -20.27 -4.40
C LEU A 52 -4.53 -19.13 -5.00
N SER A 53 -5.86 -19.26 -4.98
CA SER A 53 -6.76 -18.19 -5.41
C SER A 53 -6.68 -17.00 -4.46
N ALA A 54 -6.61 -17.23 -3.14
CA ALA A 54 -6.45 -16.16 -2.17
C ALA A 54 -5.11 -15.41 -2.33
N LEU A 55 -4.00 -16.13 -2.56
CA LEU A 55 -2.70 -15.50 -2.87
C LEU A 55 -2.74 -14.72 -4.19
N SER A 56 -3.44 -15.25 -5.20
CA SER A 56 -3.61 -14.56 -6.49
C SER A 56 -4.44 -13.29 -6.33
N LEU A 57 -5.54 -13.36 -5.58
CA LEU A 57 -6.41 -12.24 -5.29
C LEU A 57 -5.67 -11.15 -4.49
N LEU A 58 -4.89 -11.55 -3.49
CA LEU A 58 -4.02 -10.65 -2.75
C LEU A 58 -3.07 -9.89 -3.67
N SER A 59 -2.54 -10.53 -4.72
CA SER A 59 -1.61 -9.87 -5.64
C SER A 59 -2.26 -8.67 -6.37
N PHE A 60 -3.59 -8.66 -6.56
CA PHE A 60 -4.30 -7.50 -7.12
C PHE A 60 -4.31 -6.29 -6.17
N SER A 61 -4.12 -6.47 -4.86
CA SER A 61 -4.01 -5.33 -3.95
C SER A 61 -2.68 -4.59 -4.08
N PHE A 62 -1.70 -5.15 -4.79
CA PHE A 62 -0.39 -4.53 -5.10
C PHE A 62 -0.38 -3.86 -6.48
N ALA A 63 -1.52 -3.92 -7.20
CA ALA A 63 -1.65 -3.55 -8.61
C ALA A 63 -1.89 -2.05 -8.83
N GLU A 64 -0.94 -1.20 -8.46
CA GLU A 64 -1.10 0.25 -8.52
C GLU A 64 -1.34 0.79 -9.95
N ALA A 65 -0.84 0.11 -10.98
CA ALA A 65 -1.12 0.43 -12.38
C ALA A 65 -2.63 0.47 -12.69
N LEU A 66 -3.41 -0.46 -12.10
CA LEU A 66 -4.87 -0.55 -12.32
C LEU A 66 -5.60 0.74 -11.95
N ARG A 67 -5.05 1.49 -10.98
CA ARG A 67 -5.58 2.78 -10.54
C ARG A 67 -4.95 3.94 -11.30
N ASN A 68 -3.64 3.94 -11.46
CA ASN A 68 -2.87 5.12 -11.90
C ASN A 68 -2.81 5.28 -13.43
N ASP A 69 -2.46 4.24 -14.18
CA ASP A 69 -2.08 4.39 -15.60
C ASP A 69 -3.28 4.76 -16.48
N SER A 70 -4.39 4.15 -16.14
CA SER A 70 -5.65 4.38 -16.80
C SER A 70 -6.19 5.77 -16.49
N LEU A 71 -6.10 6.19 -15.23
CA LEU A 71 -6.47 7.52 -14.80
C LEU A 71 -5.62 8.61 -15.49
N TYR A 72 -4.30 8.40 -15.60
CA TYR A 72 -3.43 9.29 -16.37
C TYR A 72 -3.95 9.44 -17.81
N THR A 73 -4.22 8.34 -18.50
CA THR A 73 -4.68 8.36 -19.90
C THR A 73 -6.03 9.07 -20.06
N ILE A 74 -6.95 8.87 -19.11
CA ILE A 74 -8.24 9.57 -19.07
C ILE A 74 -8.04 11.07 -18.95
N LEU A 75 -7.21 11.50 -18.00
CA LEU A 75 -6.98 12.92 -17.74
C LEU A 75 -6.23 13.58 -18.90
N GLU A 76 -5.23 12.90 -19.48
CA GLU A 76 -4.49 13.42 -20.63
C GLU A 76 -5.41 13.64 -21.84
N ARG A 77 -6.32 12.70 -22.10
CA ARG A 77 -7.31 12.83 -23.18
C ARG A 77 -8.38 13.89 -22.86
N LYS A 78 -8.81 14.02 -21.59
CA LYS A 78 -9.85 14.97 -21.14
C LYS A 78 -9.34 16.41 -21.09
N LEU A 79 -8.06 16.61 -20.74
CA LEU A 79 -7.47 17.91 -20.42
C LEU A 79 -6.22 18.15 -21.28
N PRO A 80 -6.35 18.26 -22.61
CA PRO A 80 -5.20 18.34 -23.53
C PRO A 80 -4.33 19.60 -23.35
N ASN A 81 -4.84 20.60 -22.62
CA ASN A 81 -4.15 21.86 -22.34
C ASN A 81 -3.53 21.90 -20.93
N ARG A 82 -3.68 20.84 -20.12
CA ARG A 82 -3.08 20.73 -18.78
C ARG A 82 -1.87 19.80 -18.82
N ASN A 83 -0.86 20.12 -18.04
CA ASN A 83 0.30 19.26 -17.86
C ASN A 83 0.00 18.12 -16.87
N ILE A 84 -0.61 17.03 -17.36
CA ILE A 84 -1.01 15.89 -16.51
C ILE A 84 0.16 15.24 -15.76
N ALA A 85 1.40 15.39 -16.23
CA ALA A 85 2.56 14.88 -15.52
C ALA A 85 2.74 15.48 -14.11
N GLU A 86 2.23 16.69 -13.83
CA GLU A 86 2.27 17.29 -12.48
C GLU A 86 1.41 16.53 -11.46
N LEU A 87 0.38 15.81 -11.91
CA LEU A 87 -0.47 14.97 -11.05
C LEU A 87 0.16 13.62 -10.72
N PHE A 88 1.20 13.22 -11.46
CA PHE A 88 1.85 11.91 -11.34
C PHE A 88 3.38 12.04 -11.29
N PRO A 89 3.97 12.79 -10.33
CA PRO A 89 5.37 13.16 -10.35
C PRO A 89 6.37 12.03 -10.02
N ARG A 90 5.98 10.83 -9.56
CA ARG A 90 6.92 9.69 -9.30
C ARG A 90 8.08 9.95 -8.31
N HIS A 91 7.99 10.99 -7.48
CA HIS A 91 9.09 11.59 -6.69
C HIS A 91 10.12 12.42 -7.47
N ASP A 92 9.87 12.73 -8.74
CA ASP A 92 10.76 13.56 -9.57
C ASP A 92 10.84 15.01 -9.05
N ALA A 93 9.81 15.46 -8.36
CA ALA A 93 9.66 16.82 -7.87
C ALA A 93 10.17 17.03 -6.43
N GLU A 94 10.52 15.95 -5.72
CA GLU A 94 11.05 16.03 -4.36
C GLU A 94 12.58 16.05 -4.34
N ASP A 95 13.15 16.57 -3.26
CA ASP A 95 14.56 16.36 -2.99
C ASP A 95 14.86 14.85 -3.04
N PRO A 96 15.97 14.42 -3.66
CA PRO A 96 16.29 13.00 -3.76
C PRO A 96 16.34 12.33 -2.38
N PHE A 97 15.59 11.23 -2.22
CA PHE A 97 15.68 10.30 -1.08
C PHE A 97 15.34 8.87 -1.51
N SER A 98 16.32 7.97 -1.44
CA SER A 98 16.17 6.56 -1.81
C SER A 98 16.68 5.60 -0.73
N ILE A 99 16.21 4.36 -0.77
CA ILE A 99 16.65 3.30 0.15
C ILE A 99 18.16 3.06 0.02
N ARG A 100 18.67 2.90 -1.21
CA ARG A 100 20.08 2.52 -1.42
C ARG A 100 21.06 3.67 -1.19
N GLU A 101 20.72 4.89 -1.61
CA GLU A 101 21.67 6.01 -1.59
C GLU A 101 21.56 6.91 -0.35
N ASN A 102 20.43 6.94 0.36
CA ASN A 102 20.21 7.87 1.49
C ASN A 102 20.24 7.17 2.84
N GLN A 103 21.33 6.44 3.08
CA GLN A 103 21.75 6.08 4.43
C GLN A 103 22.51 7.28 5.07
N PRO A 104 22.73 7.33 6.41
CA PRO A 104 23.14 8.50 7.23
C PRO A 104 24.27 9.43 6.73
N SER A 105 24.89 9.13 5.61
CA SER A 105 25.90 9.86 4.87
C SER A 105 25.35 10.89 3.86
N TYR A 106 24.03 11.02 3.63
CA TYR A 106 23.47 12.09 2.77
C TYR A 106 22.92 13.28 3.57
N SER A 107 23.65 14.39 3.54
CA SER A 107 23.19 15.72 3.98
C SER A 107 22.25 16.32 2.93
N PRO A 108 21.07 16.85 3.29
CA PRO A 108 20.34 17.75 2.40
C PRO A 108 21.09 19.09 2.34
N LYS A 109 22.10 19.20 1.48
CA LYS A 109 22.66 20.51 1.12
C LYS A 109 21.66 21.22 0.21
N ARG A 110 21.01 22.23 0.79
CA ARG A 110 20.48 23.48 0.20
C ARG A 110 19.95 23.39 -1.24
N LEU A 111 18.63 23.59 -1.35
CA LEU A 111 17.94 24.20 -2.49
C LEU A 111 18.68 25.45 -2.99
N THR A 112 19.42 25.29 -4.09
CA THR A 112 19.74 26.34 -5.06
C THR A 112 20.26 25.65 -6.32
N GLU A 113 19.40 25.48 -7.31
CA GLU A 113 19.56 26.02 -8.67
C GLU A 113 18.52 25.39 -9.60
N ALA A 114 17.74 26.24 -10.23
CA ALA A 114 16.78 25.89 -11.26
C ALA A 114 17.47 25.10 -12.38
N ARG A 115 17.06 23.84 -12.59
CA ARG A 115 17.39 23.14 -13.83
C ARG A 115 16.39 23.52 -14.92
N LYS A 116 16.94 24.14 -15.95
CA LYS A 116 16.29 24.43 -17.24
C LYS A 116 16.01 23.13 -18.00
N ASN A 117 14.77 23.02 -18.48
CA ASN A 117 14.22 22.30 -19.64
C ASN A 117 15.00 21.12 -20.25
N SER A 118 14.28 20.01 -20.44
CA SER A 118 14.04 19.46 -21.79
C SER A 118 12.81 18.53 -21.76
N PHE A 119 11.70 18.96 -22.37
CA PHE A 119 10.59 18.07 -22.73
C PHE A 119 10.58 17.94 -24.25
N LEU A 120 10.71 16.71 -24.75
CA LEU A 120 10.38 16.37 -26.12
C LEU A 120 8.87 16.22 -26.20
N LEU A 121 8.22 17.10 -26.97
CA LEU A 121 6.80 17.02 -27.32
C LEU A 121 6.56 15.73 -28.11
N ALA A 122 5.69 14.86 -27.61
CA ALA A 122 5.14 13.76 -28.39
C ALA A 122 4.20 14.29 -29.48
N GLU A 123 4.29 13.73 -30.68
CA GLU A 123 3.41 14.07 -31.80
C GLU A 123 1.95 13.71 -31.50
N LYS A 124 1.06 14.56 -32.02
CA LYS A 124 -0.40 14.50 -31.88
C LYS A 124 -0.95 13.13 -32.31
N SER A 125 -1.66 12.43 -31.42
CA SER A 125 -2.59 11.37 -31.82
C SER A 125 -3.93 12.00 -32.23
N GLU A 126 -4.50 11.50 -33.34
CA GLU A 126 -5.82 11.92 -33.81
C GLU A 126 -6.95 11.51 -32.83
N PHE A 127 -7.99 12.33 -32.81
CA PHE A 127 -9.04 12.43 -31.80
C PHE A 127 -9.85 11.13 -31.55
N ALA A 128 -10.08 10.82 -30.27
CA ALA A 128 -11.08 9.86 -29.79
C ALA A 128 -12.46 10.52 -29.61
N LYS A 129 -13.53 9.79 -29.93
CA LYS A 129 -14.93 10.24 -29.74
C LYS A 129 -15.31 10.22 -28.26
N SER A 130 -16.21 11.10 -27.83
CA SER A 130 -16.68 11.23 -26.43
C SER A 130 -17.14 9.92 -25.78
N ASN A 131 -17.65 8.97 -26.56
CA ASN A 131 -18.14 7.67 -26.07
C ASN A 131 -17.01 6.72 -25.66
N GLU A 132 -15.82 6.84 -26.26
CA GLU A 132 -14.67 5.97 -25.96
C GLU A 132 -14.07 6.26 -24.58
N LEU A 133 -14.10 7.54 -24.17
CA LEU A 133 -13.65 8.00 -22.85
C LEU A 133 -14.57 7.50 -21.73
N SER A 134 -15.89 7.60 -21.93
CA SER A 134 -16.87 7.06 -20.96
C SER A 134 -16.76 5.55 -20.82
N ASP A 135 -16.48 4.85 -21.91
CA ASP A 135 -16.28 3.40 -21.88
C ASP A 135 -14.99 3.04 -21.14
N PHE A 136 -13.87 3.70 -21.43
CA PHE A 136 -12.62 3.43 -20.72
C PHE A 136 -12.72 3.70 -19.21
N ALA A 137 -13.39 4.78 -18.79
CA ALA A 137 -13.71 5.04 -17.39
C ALA A 137 -14.55 3.91 -16.74
N SER A 138 -15.37 3.20 -17.52
CA SER A 138 -16.16 2.06 -17.02
C SER A 138 -15.31 0.82 -16.69
N VAL A 139 -14.20 0.59 -17.42
CA VAL A 139 -13.21 -0.46 -17.08
C VAL A 139 -12.63 -0.18 -15.71
N ILE A 140 -12.20 1.06 -15.50
CA ILE A 140 -11.55 1.48 -14.27
C ILE A 140 -12.50 1.47 -13.09
N ARG A 141 -13.72 2.00 -13.28
CA ARG A 141 -14.75 1.95 -12.25
C ARG A 141 -15.06 0.51 -11.82
N ARG A 142 -15.19 -0.44 -12.77
CA ARG A 142 -15.48 -1.85 -12.43
C ARG A 142 -14.28 -2.54 -11.78
N THR A 143 -13.07 -2.30 -12.29
CA THR A 143 -11.84 -2.81 -11.67
C THR A 143 -11.71 -2.28 -10.24
N ASN A 144 -11.93 -0.98 -10.02
CA ASN A 144 -11.85 -0.38 -8.70
C ASN A 144 -12.95 -0.85 -7.75
N GLN A 145 -14.18 -1.04 -8.23
CA GLN A 145 -15.25 -1.66 -7.42
C GLN A 145 -14.85 -3.06 -6.92
N ILE A 146 -14.14 -3.84 -7.73
CA ILE A 146 -13.62 -5.15 -7.32
C ILE A 146 -12.47 -4.98 -6.32
N LEU A 147 -11.54 -4.05 -6.57
CA LEU A 147 -10.41 -3.79 -5.68
C LEU A 147 -10.83 -3.20 -4.32
N GLU A 148 -11.94 -2.47 -4.26
CA GLU A 148 -12.49 -1.89 -3.02
C GLU A 148 -12.96 -2.95 -2.02
N GLU A 149 -13.37 -4.13 -2.50
CA GLU A 149 -13.75 -5.26 -1.66
C GLU A 149 -12.53 -6.05 -1.15
N LEU A 150 -11.33 -5.77 -1.67
CA LEU A 150 -10.09 -6.37 -1.18
C LEU A 150 -9.48 -5.53 -0.05
N PRO A 151 -8.81 -6.16 0.94
CA PRO A 151 -8.01 -5.43 1.90
C PRO A 151 -7.01 -4.53 1.19
N LEU A 152 -7.09 -3.23 1.47
CA LEU A 152 -6.27 -2.22 0.81
C LEU A 152 -4.88 -2.17 1.47
N PHE A 153 -3.82 -2.45 0.70
CA PHE A 153 -2.43 -2.29 1.15
C PHE A 153 -1.92 -0.94 0.65
N LEU A 154 -1.61 -0.01 1.56
CA LEU A 154 -1.14 1.36 1.20
C LEU A 154 0.29 1.63 1.66
N GLY A 155 1.02 0.61 2.10
CA GLY A 155 2.42 0.75 2.46
C GLY A 155 2.80 -0.07 3.68
N SER A 156 3.97 0.22 4.23
CA SER A 156 4.55 -0.41 5.41
C SER A 156 5.78 0.39 5.84
N ASN A 157 6.22 0.28 7.10
CA ASN A 157 7.62 0.56 7.43
C ASN A 157 8.38 -0.72 7.76
N SER A 158 9.67 -0.70 7.45
CA SER A 158 10.63 -1.64 8.02
C SER A 158 11.99 -0.99 8.13
N TRP A 159 12.64 -1.19 9.28
CA TRP A 159 14.05 -0.86 9.43
C TRP A 159 14.79 -1.94 10.19
N VAL A 160 16.07 -2.03 9.88
CA VAL A 160 17.02 -2.95 10.49
C VAL A 160 18.24 -2.17 10.93
N ILE A 161 18.67 -2.38 12.16
CA ILE A 161 19.90 -1.79 12.70
C ILE A 161 20.90 -2.88 13.06
N SER A 162 22.18 -2.62 12.78
CA SER A 162 23.28 -3.55 13.04
C SER A 162 23.59 -3.67 14.55
N PRO A 163 24.34 -4.70 14.96
CA PRO A 163 24.92 -4.81 16.30
C PRO A 163 25.56 -3.52 16.83
N SER A 164 26.33 -2.81 16.00
CA SER A 164 27.03 -1.56 16.36
C SER A 164 26.11 -0.36 16.60
N ARG A 165 24.82 -0.51 16.30
CA ARG A 165 23.75 0.49 16.46
C ARG A 165 22.74 0.07 17.52
N SER A 166 22.90 -1.08 18.16
CA SER A 166 21.98 -1.61 19.17
C SER A 166 22.62 -1.55 20.55
N THR A 167 21.81 -1.24 21.57
CA THR A 167 22.27 -1.29 22.97
C THR A 167 22.54 -2.72 23.47
N THR A 168 22.05 -3.75 22.78
CA THR A 168 22.22 -5.16 23.16
C THR A 168 23.39 -5.82 22.44
N GLY A 169 23.97 -5.17 21.43
CA GLY A 169 24.96 -5.78 20.53
C GLY A 169 24.35 -6.81 19.56
N GLY A 170 23.03 -6.99 19.52
CA GLY A 170 22.32 -7.76 18.51
C GLY A 170 21.80 -6.91 17.36
N ALA A 171 21.53 -7.52 16.20
CA ALA A 171 20.77 -6.84 15.16
C ALA A 171 19.30 -6.71 15.59
N ILE A 172 18.68 -5.55 15.37
CA ILE A 172 17.26 -5.32 15.67
C ILE A 172 16.50 -5.08 14.37
N LEU A 173 15.38 -5.77 14.19
CA LEU A 173 14.44 -5.60 13.08
C LEU A 173 13.09 -5.12 13.60
N ALA A 174 12.61 -3.99 13.08
CA ALA A 174 11.26 -3.48 13.30
C ALA A 174 10.45 -3.44 12.00
N ASN A 175 9.15 -3.76 12.08
CA ASN A 175 8.27 -3.77 10.92
C ASN A 175 6.78 -3.66 11.29
N ASP A 176 6.08 -2.78 10.58
CA ASP A 176 4.64 -2.51 10.68
C ASP A 176 4.00 -2.32 9.29
N PRO A 177 3.45 -3.38 8.66
CA PRO A 177 2.72 -3.24 7.40
C PRO A 177 1.44 -2.42 7.57
N HIS A 178 1.13 -1.54 6.61
CA HIS A 178 -0.04 -0.67 6.61
C HIS A 178 -1.15 -1.23 5.71
N ILE A 179 -2.24 -1.71 6.32
CA ILE A 179 -3.35 -2.37 5.64
C ILE A 179 -4.66 -1.76 6.13
N GLY A 180 -5.70 -1.80 5.29
CA GLY A 180 -7.06 -1.46 5.68
C GLY A 180 -7.47 -2.17 6.95
N TYR A 181 -7.91 -1.41 7.94
CA TYR A 181 -8.39 -1.93 9.20
C TYR A 181 -9.68 -2.72 8.99
N GLY A 182 -9.77 -3.83 9.70
CA GLY A 182 -10.95 -4.68 9.74
C GLY A 182 -10.99 -5.46 11.04
N ASN A 183 -12.14 -6.06 11.30
CA ASN A 183 -12.30 -7.03 12.36
C ASN A 183 -12.97 -8.29 11.78
N PRO A 184 -12.34 -9.49 11.76
CA PRO A 184 -10.96 -9.77 12.15
C PRO A 184 -9.91 -8.91 11.45
N GLY A 185 -8.78 -8.72 12.13
CA GLY A 185 -7.59 -8.14 11.51
C GLY A 185 -6.98 -9.09 10.45
N THR A 186 -6.10 -8.56 9.61
CA THR A 186 -5.48 -9.29 8.50
C THR A 186 -4.59 -10.46 8.93
N TRP A 187 -3.96 -10.36 10.09
CA TRP A 187 -2.94 -11.30 10.54
C TRP A 187 -3.46 -12.28 11.58
N TYR A 188 -3.06 -13.54 11.44
CA TYR A 188 -3.13 -14.54 12.49
C TYR A 188 -1.72 -14.85 12.98
N GLU A 189 -1.44 -14.56 14.25
CA GLU A 189 -0.13 -14.72 14.85
C GLU A 189 0.02 -16.11 15.47
N VAL A 190 1.12 -16.79 15.13
CA VAL A 190 1.38 -18.18 15.50
C VAL A 190 2.84 -18.37 15.86
N HIS A 191 3.09 -19.08 16.97
CA HIS A 191 4.35 -19.78 17.21
C HIS A 191 4.16 -21.24 16.83
N LEU A 192 4.90 -21.69 15.83
CA LEU A 192 4.85 -23.05 15.30
C LEU A 192 6.16 -23.77 15.58
N MET A 193 6.08 -24.88 16.32
CA MET A 193 7.17 -25.82 16.53
C MET A 193 6.78 -27.20 15.98
N ALA A 194 7.58 -27.72 15.05
CA ALA A 194 7.39 -29.04 14.44
C ALA A 194 8.74 -29.74 14.24
N GLY A 195 9.09 -30.66 15.14
CA GLY A 195 10.41 -31.28 15.15
C GLY A 195 11.51 -30.23 15.35
N SER A 196 12.42 -30.11 14.38
CA SER A 196 13.49 -29.10 14.37
C SER A 196 13.08 -27.77 13.72
N TYR A 197 11.89 -27.68 13.14
CA TYR A 197 11.38 -26.44 12.56
C TYR A 197 10.70 -25.60 13.64
N GLU A 198 11.10 -24.33 13.72
CA GLU A 198 10.52 -23.34 14.63
C GLU A 198 10.35 -22.02 13.89
N THR A 199 9.18 -21.42 14.00
CA THR A 199 8.91 -20.05 13.57
C THR A 199 7.87 -19.39 14.45
N TYR A 200 8.09 -18.12 14.77
CA TYR A 200 7.08 -17.22 15.27
C TYR A 200 6.75 -16.18 14.20
N GLY A 201 5.50 -16.10 13.75
CA GLY A 201 5.15 -15.22 12.64
C GLY A 201 3.68 -14.92 12.45
N TYR A 202 3.42 -14.18 11.38
CA TYR A 202 2.09 -13.75 10.96
C TYR A 202 1.70 -14.48 9.68
N HIS A 203 0.55 -15.12 9.77
CA HIS A 203 -0.09 -15.85 8.70
C HIS A 203 -1.24 -15.03 8.13
N LEU A 204 -1.46 -15.14 6.83
CA LEU A 204 -2.73 -14.75 6.24
C LEU A 204 -3.75 -15.86 6.49
N PRO A 205 -5.06 -15.52 6.54
CA PRO A 205 -6.11 -16.53 6.56
C PRO A 205 -5.89 -17.57 5.46
N ILE A 206 -6.19 -18.83 5.77
CA ILE A 206 -6.04 -20.00 4.88
C ILE A 206 -4.63 -20.25 4.31
N PHE A 207 -3.59 -19.59 4.85
CA PHE A 207 -2.21 -19.76 4.40
C PHE A 207 -1.30 -20.35 5.51
N PRO A 208 -0.67 -21.52 5.29
CA PRO A 208 0.00 -22.28 6.36
C PRO A 208 1.38 -21.75 6.74
N PHE A 209 2.02 -20.92 5.90
CA PHE A 209 3.40 -20.48 6.11
C PHE A 209 3.44 -18.99 6.51
N PRO A 210 4.24 -18.59 7.51
CA PRO A 210 4.28 -17.20 7.91
C PRO A 210 5.01 -16.37 6.86
N ILE A 211 4.37 -15.28 6.42
CA ILE A 211 4.94 -14.39 5.40
C ILE A 211 5.96 -13.43 6.03
N ILE A 212 5.72 -13.05 7.29
CA ILE A 212 6.59 -12.21 8.10
C ILE A 212 6.85 -12.98 9.40
N ALA A 213 8.10 -13.36 9.67
CA ALA A 213 8.41 -14.21 10.83
C ALA A 213 9.82 -13.97 11.39
N HIS A 214 10.09 -14.65 12.49
CA HIS A 214 11.43 -14.84 13.03
C HIS A 214 11.52 -16.21 13.71
N ASN A 215 12.74 -16.65 13.94
CA ASN A 215 13.07 -17.76 14.82
C ASN A 215 14.36 -17.45 15.56
N ALA A 216 14.91 -18.42 16.29
CA ALA A 216 16.13 -18.23 17.07
C ALA A 216 17.37 -17.81 16.25
N LYS A 217 17.34 -17.94 14.92
CA LYS A 217 18.49 -17.69 14.04
C LYS A 217 18.34 -16.45 13.17
N LYS A 218 17.12 -16.11 12.76
CA LYS A 218 16.87 -15.04 11.77
C LYS A 218 15.49 -14.42 11.92
N ALA A 219 15.35 -13.20 11.41
CA ALA A 219 14.09 -12.50 11.23
C ALA A 219 14.00 -11.92 9.81
N TRP A 220 12.81 -11.91 9.25
CA TRP A 220 12.54 -11.25 7.98
C TRP A 220 11.21 -10.50 8.02
N ALA A 221 11.15 -9.42 7.25
CA ALA A 221 9.96 -8.60 7.06
C ALA A 221 9.82 -8.19 5.61
N LEU A 222 8.60 -7.82 5.24
CA LEU A 222 8.24 -7.38 3.90
C LEU A 222 7.68 -5.96 3.95
N THR A 223 8.00 -5.18 2.94
CA THR A 223 7.24 -4.00 2.52
C THR A 223 7.00 -4.08 1.00
N MET A 224 5.99 -3.38 0.49
CA MET A 224 5.78 -3.28 -0.97
C MET A 224 6.99 -2.62 -1.62
N LEU A 225 7.49 -3.18 -2.74
CA LEU A 225 8.48 -2.50 -3.56
C LEU A 225 7.82 -1.35 -4.30
N GLU A 226 6.65 -1.58 -4.92
CA GLU A 226 5.96 -0.62 -5.80
C GLU A 226 6.69 -0.36 -7.12
N ASN A 227 7.49 -1.33 -7.60
CA ASN A 227 8.01 -1.27 -8.96
C ASN A 227 6.87 -1.43 -9.97
N ASP A 228 7.07 -0.83 -11.13
CA ASP A 228 6.20 -1.00 -12.29
C ASP A 228 6.41 -2.41 -12.87
N ASP A 229 5.43 -3.31 -12.64
CA ASP A 229 5.36 -4.68 -13.16
C ASP A 229 4.11 -4.94 -14.01
N MET A 230 3.40 -3.88 -14.41
CA MET A 230 2.15 -3.94 -15.17
C MET A 230 2.13 -2.87 -16.25
N ASP A 231 1.54 -3.19 -17.39
CA ASP A 231 1.26 -2.21 -18.44
C ASP A 231 -0.12 -2.49 -19.04
N PHE A 232 -0.80 -1.44 -19.48
CA PHE A 232 -2.01 -1.55 -20.29
C PHE A 232 -1.69 -1.35 -21.76
N TYR A 233 -2.22 -2.19 -22.64
CA TYR A 233 -2.06 -2.05 -24.08
C TYR A 233 -3.41 -1.88 -24.77
N GLU A 234 -3.53 -0.87 -25.63
CA GLU A 234 -4.64 -0.71 -26.57
C GLU A 234 -4.42 -1.65 -27.77
N GLU A 235 -5.23 -2.69 -27.83
CA GLU A 235 -5.19 -3.76 -28.84
C GLU A 235 -6.06 -3.40 -30.04
N VAL A 236 -5.56 -3.68 -31.25
CA VAL A 236 -6.33 -3.49 -32.49
C VAL A 236 -6.90 -4.83 -32.94
N LEU A 237 -8.22 -4.99 -32.90
CA LEU A 237 -8.88 -6.20 -33.39
C LEU A 237 -8.88 -6.27 -34.93
N HIS A 238 -8.84 -7.50 -35.45
CA HIS A 238 -9.08 -7.72 -36.87
C HIS A 238 -10.55 -7.40 -37.21
N PRO A 239 -10.82 -6.63 -38.29
CA PRO A 239 -12.16 -6.10 -38.58
C PRO A 239 -13.23 -7.18 -38.83
N THR A 240 -12.82 -8.35 -39.33
CA THR A 240 -13.73 -9.47 -39.64
C THR A 240 -13.40 -10.80 -38.96
N LYS A 241 -12.33 -10.87 -38.16
CA LYS A 241 -11.88 -12.13 -37.51
C LYS A 241 -11.80 -11.90 -36.00
N PRO A 242 -12.80 -12.32 -35.22
CA PRO A 242 -12.97 -11.87 -33.82
C PRO A 242 -11.87 -12.34 -32.85
N ASN A 243 -11.07 -13.33 -33.25
CA ASN A 243 -9.98 -13.91 -32.47
C ASN A 243 -8.59 -13.56 -33.02
N PHE A 244 -8.44 -12.39 -33.64
CA PHE A 244 -7.17 -11.89 -34.12
C PHE A 244 -6.95 -10.45 -33.65
N VAL A 245 -5.71 -10.15 -33.25
CA VAL A 245 -5.23 -8.80 -32.95
C VAL A 245 -4.08 -8.43 -33.87
N LYS A 246 -3.82 -7.13 -34.03
CA LYS A 246 -2.63 -6.64 -34.73
C LYS A 246 -1.47 -6.61 -33.74
N GLU A 247 -0.36 -7.25 -34.06
CA GLU A 247 0.89 -7.21 -33.30
C GLU A 247 2.06 -7.01 -34.28
N LYS A 248 2.94 -6.04 -34.01
CA LYS A 248 4.10 -5.72 -34.86
C LYS A 248 3.72 -5.60 -36.35
N GLY A 249 2.57 -4.99 -36.61
CA GLY A 249 2.00 -4.83 -37.96
C GLY A 249 1.27 -6.06 -38.54
N ASN A 250 1.36 -7.25 -37.93
CA ASN A 250 0.78 -8.50 -38.42
C ASN A 250 -0.50 -8.88 -37.67
N TRP A 251 -1.41 -9.60 -38.33
CA TRP A 251 -2.59 -10.17 -37.66
C TRP A 251 -2.25 -11.52 -37.03
N VAL A 252 -2.30 -11.59 -35.71
CA VAL A 252 -1.96 -12.80 -34.94
C VAL A 252 -3.20 -13.33 -34.20
N PRO A 253 -3.36 -14.66 -34.08
CA PRO A 253 -4.49 -15.24 -33.35
C PRO A 253 -4.33 -15.01 -31.84
N VAL A 254 -5.44 -14.77 -31.15
CA VAL A 254 -5.49 -14.74 -29.68
C VAL A 254 -5.85 -16.11 -29.12
N GLN A 255 -5.41 -16.41 -27.90
CA GLN A 255 -5.92 -17.57 -27.16
C GLN A 255 -7.33 -17.25 -26.66
N VAL A 256 -8.21 -18.24 -26.66
CA VAL A 256 -9.60 -18.09 -26.23
C VAL A 256 -9.94 -19.15 -25.20
N PHE A 257 -10.37 -18.69 -24.03
CA PHE A 257 -10.87 -19.53 -22.93
C PHE A 257 -12.35 -19.24 -22.74
N LYS A 258 -13.11 -20.27 -22.39
CA LYS A 258 -14.52 -20.17 -22.04
C LYS A 258 -14.69 -20.69 -20.63
N GLU A 259 -15.24 -19.86 -19.76
CA GLU A 259 -15.50 -20.19 -18.37
C GLU A 259 -17.00 -20.10 -18.10
N LEU A 260 -17.54 -21.12 -17.44
CA LEU A 260 -18.94 -21.12 -16.99
C LEU A 260 -18.98 -20.75 -15.52
N ILE A 261 -19.63 -19.63 -15.20
CA ILE A 261 -19.80 -19.13 -13.84
C ILE A 261 -21.21 -19.48 -13.35
N PRO A 262 -21.36 -20.42 -12.40
CA PRO A 262 -22.65 -20.69 -11.77
C PRO A 262 -23.15 -19.45 -11.01
N VAL A 263 -24.41 -19.08 -11.22
CA VAL A 263 -25.05 -17.93 -10.54
C VAL A 263 -26.19 -18.44 -9.67
N LYS A 264 -26.24 -17.99 -8.40
CA LYS A 264 -27.24 -18.45 -7.44
C LYS A 264 -28.66 -18.10 -7.94
N GLY A 265 -29.46 -19.13 -8.21
CA GLY A 265 -30.85 -18.97 -8.65
C GLY A 265 -31.03 -18.66 -10.14
N GLU A 266 -29.95 -18.69 -10.94
CA GLU A 266 -29.97 -18.41 -12.38
C GLU A 266 -29.20 -19.49 -13.15
N GLU A 267 -29.32 -19.48 -14.49
CA GLU A 267 -28.46 -20.29 -15.35
C GLU A 267 -26.99 -19.83 -15.27
N ALA A 268 -26.07 -20.77 -15.42
CA ALA A 268 -24.64 -20.45 -15.46
C ALA A 268 -24.33 -19.49 -16.60
N ARG A 269 -23.54 -18.46 -16.33
CA ARG A 269 -23.15 -17.45 -17.32
C ARG A 269 -21.82 -17.86 -17.94
N GLU A 270 -21.77 -17.97 -19.27
CA GLU A 270 -20.50 -18.16 -20.00
C GLU A 270 -19.76 -16.82 -20.13
N ILE A 271 -18.48 -16.81 -19.76
CA ILE A 271 -17.56 -15.71 -19.99
C ILE A 271 -16.50 -16.19 -20.98
N THR A 272 -16.28 -15.42 -22.05
CA THR A 272 -15.19 -15.65 -22.99
C THR A 272 -14.01 -14.75 -22.63
N ILE A 273 -12.86 -15.34 -22.35
CA ILE A 273 -11.61 -14.65 -22.04
C ILE A 273 -10.68 -14.80 -23.24
N GLN A 274 -10.25 -13.66 -23.79
CA GLN A 274 -9.26 -13.64 -24.86
C GLN A 274 -7.92 -13.17 -24.32
N VAL A 275 -6.83 -13.85 -24.70
CA VAL A 275 -5.47 -13.55 -24.21
C VAL A 275 -4.57 -13.28 -25.41
N THR A 276 -4.00 -12.08 -25.46
CA THR A 276 -3.00 -11.65 -26.44
C THR A 276 -1.59 -12.00 -25.97
N SER A 277 -0.57 -11.64 -26.75
CA SER A 277 0.83 -11.70 -26.32
C SER A 277 1.16 -10.75 -25.18
N HIS A 278 0.38 -9.68 -24.96
CA HIS A 278 0.51 -8.79 -23.81
C HIS A 278 -0.19 -9.36 -22.57
N GLY A 279 -1.36 -10.00 -22.73
CA GLY A 279 -2.08 -10.65 -21.64
C GLY A 279 -3.60 -10.71 -21.87
N PRO A 280 -4.41 -10.97 -20.82
CA PRO A 280 -5.86 -11.03 -20.94
C PRO A 280 -6.46 -9.67 -21.33
N ILE A 281 -7.41 -9.70 -22.26
CA ILE A 281 -8.23 -8.54 -22.62
C ILE A 281 -9.26 -8.30 -21.51
N LEU A 282 -9.15 -7.15 -20.84
CA LEU A 282 -10.00 -6.79 -19.71
C LEU A 282 -11.31 -6.10 -20.11
N SER A 283 -11.31 -5.40 -21.26
CA SER A 283 -12.45 -4.56 -21.61
C SER A 283 -13.63 -5.32 -22.21
N LYS A 284 -13.40 -6.45 -22.89
CA LYS A 284 -14.46 -7.23 -23.56
C LYS A 284 -15.47 -7.90 -22.63
N PRO A 285 -15.08 -8.50 -21.49
CA PRO A 285 -16.05 -9.09 -20.57
C PRO A 285 -17.00 -8.07 -19.91
N ILE A 286 -16.76 -6.77 -20.08
CA ILE A 286 -17.58 -5.72 -19.48
C ILE A 286 -18.86 -5.53 -20.29
N ALA A 287 -19.99 -5.92 -19.69
CA ALA A 287 -21.31 -5.72 -20.29
C ALA A 287 -21.56 -4.24 -20.64
N GLY A 288 -21.91 -3.98 -21.90
CA GLY A 288 -22.21 -2.65 -22.44
C GLY A 288 -20.99 -1.82 -22.86
N TYR A 289 -19.77 -2.36 -22.76
CA TYR A 289 -18.55 -1.65 -23.18
C TYR A 289 -18.42 -1.60 -24.71
N SER A 290 -18.20 -0.42 -25.28
CA SER A 290 -17.97 -0.21 -26.72
C SER A 290 -16.68 0.56 -27.06
N GLY A 291 -15.82 0.78 -26.07
CA GLY A 291 -14.58 1.55 -26.21
C GLY A 291 -13.40 0.74 -26.76
N PRO A 292 -12.17 1.26 -26.58
CA PRO A 292 -10.95 0.59 -27.01
C PRO A 292 -10.77 -0.82 -26.42
N VAL A 293 -10.16 -1.73 -27.17
CA VAL A 293 -9.84 -3.05 -26.63
C VAL A 293 -8.57 -2.94 -25.82
N VAL A 294 -8.62 -3.28 -24.53
CA VAL A 294 -7.47 -3.08 -23.63
C VAL A 294 -7.09 -4.40 -22.98
N SER A 295 -5.81 -4.77 -23.13
CA SER A 295 -5.20 -5.91 -22.47
C SER A 295 -4.32 -5.47 -21.30
N LEU A 296 -4.12 -6.37 -20.33
CA LEU A 296 -3.24 -6.18 -19.19
C LEU A 296 -2.01 -7.05 -19.32
N TYR A 297 -0.87 -6.40 -19.53
CA TYR A 297 0.42 -7.00 -19.25
C TYR A 297 0.66 -7.00 -17.75
N TRP A 298 1.03 -8.17 -17.23
CA TRP A 298 1.49 -8.32 -15.86
C TRP A 298 2.50 -9.44 -15.83
N ILE A 299 3.60 -9.26 -15.09
CA ILE A 299 4.66 -10.26 -14.98
C ILE A 299 4.13 -11.65 -14.59
N PHE A 300 3.07 -11.76 -13.78
CA PHE A 300 2.45 -13.06 -13.45
C PHE A 300 1.91 -13.84 -14.66
N HIS A 301 1.56 -13.15 -15.74
CA HIS A 301 1.10 -13.78 -16.99
C HIS A 301 2.26 -14.37 -17.80
N HIS A 302 3.49 -13.87 -17.58
CA HIS A 302 4.64 -14.12 -18.44
C HIS A 302 5.74 -14.94 -17.78
N ILE A 303 5.88 -14.86 -16.46
CA ILE A 303 6.89 -15.60 -15.69
C ILE A 303 6.20 -16.40 -14.57
N PRO A 304 6.50 -17.70 -14.43
CA PRO A 304 6.11 -18.46 -13.24
C PRO A 304 6.59 -17.76 -11.96
N ALA A 305 5.69 -17.55 -11.01
CA ALA A 305 5.96 -16.85 -9.76
C ALA A 305 5.72 -17.80 -8.57
N PRO A 306 6.77 -18.49 -8.08
CA PRO A 306 6.64 -19.53 -7.08
C PRO A 306 6.50 -18.92 -5.67
N VAL A 307 5.41 -18.19 -5.43
CA VAL A 307 5.17 -17.45 -4.17
C VAL A 307 5.15 -18.42 -2.98
N LEU A 308 4.42 -19.52 -3.11
CA LEU A 308 4.29 -20.54 -2.06
C LEU A 308 5.66 -21.14 -1.68
N GLU A 309 6.46 -21.49 -2.69
CA GLU A 309 7.79 -22.07 -2.49
C GLU A 309 8.79 -21.05 -1.93
N THR A 310 8.72 -19.80 -2.38
CA THR A 310 9.55 -18.71 -1.85
C THR A 310 9.28 -18.51 -0.36
N VAL A 311 8.02 -18.40 0.07
CA VAL A 311 7.69 -18.19 1.49
C VAL A 311 8.07 -19.41 2.34
N TYR A 312 7.76 -20.61 1.87
CA TYR A 312 8.15 -21.86 2.54
C TYR A 312 9.68 -21.96 2.75
N SER A 313 10.44 -21.65 1.70
CA SER A 313 11.90 -21.75 1.69
C SER A 313 12.56 -20.64 2.49
N LEU A 314 11.99 -19.43 2.51
CA LEU A 314 12.49 -18.32 3.31
C LEU A 314 12.40 -18.62 4.82
N GLY A 315 11.36 -19.34 5.24
CA GLY A 315 11.27 -19.85 6.62
C GLY A 315 12.40 -20.82 6.98
N ARG A 316 12.97 -21.53 5.99
CA ARG A 316 13.89 -22.66 6.18
C ARG A 316 15.34 -22.36 5.78
N CYS A 317 15.63 -21.28 5.06
CA CYS A 317 17.00 -20.90 4.72
C CYS A 317 17.84 -20.69 5.98
N SER A 318 19.10 -21.13 5.95
CA SER A 318 19.98 -21.21 7.13
C SER A 318 21.07 -20.14 7.15
N SER A 319 21.24 -19.38 6.07
CA SER A 319 22.23 -18.32 5.96
C SER A 319 21.73 -17.14 5.14
N LEU A 320 22.37 -15.99 5.30
CA LEU A 320 22.12 -14.79 4.48
C LEU A 320 22.18 -15.11 2.97
N GLN A 321 23.16 -15.89 2.54
CA GLN A 321 23.33 -16.29 1.15
C GLN A 321 22.16 -17.16 0.67
N GLU A 322 21.82 -18.20 1.43
CA GLU A 322 20.71 -19.09 1.07
C GLU A 322 19.37 -18.34 1.03
N CYS A 323 19.14 -17.41 1.97
CA CYS A 323 17.95 -16.58 1.95
C CYS A 323 17.94 -15.63 0.74
N SER A 324 19.09 -15.06 0.35
CA SER A 324 19.22 -14.26 -0.88
C SER A 324 18.93 -15.07 -2.14
N GLU A 325 19.35 -16.33 -2.19
CA GLU A 325 19.09 -17.26 -3.31
C GLU A 325 17.63 -17.71 -3.38
N VAL A 326 16.94 -17.80 -2.24
CA VAL A 326 15.49 -18.06 -2.20
C VAL A 326 14.73 -16.88 -2.81
N VAL A 327 15.01 -15.66 -2.36
CA VAL A 327 14.23 -14.49 -2.76
C VAL A 327 14.52 -14.03 -4.20
N SER A 328 15.70 -14.34 -4.75
CA SER A 328 16.05 -14.01 -6.14
C SER A 328 15.15 -14.66 -7.21
N LYS A 329 14.50 -15.76 -6.83
CA LYS A 329 13.62 -16.57 -7.68
C LYS A 329 12.22 -15.99 -7.83
N LEU A 330 11.83 -15.02 -7.01
CA LEU A 330 10.51 -14.41 -7.05
C LEU A 330 10.49 -13.25 -8.06
N PRO A 331 9.74 -13.36 -9.19
CA PRO A 331 9.71 -12.29 -10.18
C PRO A 331 8.64 -11.23 -9.90
N ALA A 332 7.58 -11.61 -9.20
CA ALA A 332 6.45 -10.78 -8.78
C ALA A 332 5.74 -11.47 -7.60
N PRO A 333 5.01 -10.75 -6.71
CA PRO A 333 4.88 -9.29 -6.72
C PRO A 333 6.18 -8.61 -6.27
N GLY A 334 6.30 -7.32 -6.57
CA GLY A 334 7.40 -6.49 -6.11
C GLY A 334 7.45 -6.34 -4.59
N LEU A 335 8.52 -6.80 -3.95
CA LEU A 335 8.70 -6.75 -2.50
C LEU A 335 10.06 -6.19 -2.09
N ASN A 336 10.07 -5.37 -1.07
CA ASN A 336 11.26 -5.10 -0.27
C ASN A 336 11.35 -6.17 0.83
N ILE A 337 12.46 -6.90 0.91
CA ILE A 337 12.68 -7.90 1.95
C ILE A 337 13.77 -7.43 2.89
N SER A 338 13.40 -7.11 4.13
CA SER A 338 14.33 -6.78 5.22
C SER A 338 14.72 -8.06 5.96
N TYR A 339 16.00 -8.20 6.30
CA TYR A 339 16.55 -9.39 6.95
C TYR A 339 17.53 -9.01 8.06
N ALA A 340 17.49 -9.79 9.15
CA ALA A 340 18.50 -9.78 10.21
C ALA A 340 18.78 -11.20 10.69
N ASP A 341 20.00 -11.50 11.12
CA ASP A 341 20.33 -12.79 11.76
C ASP A 341 21.15 -12.68 13.04
N ALA A 342 21.23 -13.81 13.75
CA ALA A 342 21.93 -13.96 15.02
C ALA A 342 23.45 -13.78 14.90
N ASN A 343 24.02 -13.81 13.68
CA ASN A 343 25.43 -13.48 13.45
C ASN A 343 25.65 -11.97 13.30
N GLY A 344 24.59 -11.17 13.42
CA GLY A 344 24.64 -9.72 13.30
C GLY A 344 24.58 -9.21 11.85
N ASN A 345 24.27 -10.08 10.88
CA ASN A 345 24.06 -9.61 9.51
C ASN A 345 22.74 -8.87 9.40
N ILE A 346 22.74 -7.78 8.64
CA ILE A 346 21.54 -7.06 8.22
C ILE A 346 21.54 -6.95 6.70
N ALA A 347 20.38 -7.11 6.08
CA ALA A 347 20.26 -6.99 4.64
C ALA A 347 18.88 -6.47 4.21
N TRP A 348 18.86 -5.93 3.00
CA TRP A 348 17.66 -5.62 2.25
C TRP A 348 17.86 -5.95 0.78
N TRP A 349 16.83 -6.51 0.17
CA TRP A 349 16.76 -6.77 -1.26
C TRP A 349 15.48 -6.19 -1.85
N SER A 350 15.59 -5.47 -2.97
CA SER A 350 14.46 -5.26 -3.87
C SER A 350 14.21 -6.55 -4.67
N VAL A 351 13.10 -7.21 -4.38
CA VAL A 351 12.68 -8.48 -4.96
C VAL A 351 11.56 -8.23 -5.97
N GLY A 352 11.70 -8.84 -7.14
CA GLY A 352 10.86 -8.57 -8.31
C GLY A 352 11.69 -8.45 -9.58
N ARG A 353 11.03 -8.35 -10.73
CA ARG A 353 11.65 -8.08 -12.03
C ARG A 353 11.31 -6.67 -12.48
N PHE A 354 12.31 -5.95 -12.98
CA PHE A 354 12.13 -4.67 -13.66
C PHE A 354 12.03 -4.92 -15.17
N PRO A 355 10.89 -4.61 -15.82
CA PRO A 355 10.69 -4.81 -17.25
C PRO A 355 11.62 -3.93 -18.10
N ILE A 356 12.31 -4.52 -19.07
CA ILE A 356 13.05 -3.78 -20.10
C ILE A 356 12.11 -3.57 -21.28
N ARG A 357 11.79 -2.31 -21.57
CA ARG A 357 10.92 -1.92 -22.69
C ARG A 357 11.77 -1.44 -23.87
N LYS A 358 11.30 -1.70 -25.10
CA LYS A 358 12.03 -1.35 -26.33
C LYS A 358 12.24 0.15 -26.48
N ASN A 359 11.22 0.94 -26.13
CA ASN A 359 11.31 2.39 -26.02
C ASN A 359 11.07 2.84 -24.57
N LYS A 360 11.59 4.02 -24.19
CA LYS A 360 11.31 4.65 -22.89
C LYS A 360 10.03 5.48 -22.96
N THR A 361 8.92 4.84 -23.34
CA THR A 361 7.61 5.47 -23.34
C THR A 361 7.11 5.68 -21.91
N ASN A 362 6.14 6.57 -21.74
CA ASN A 362 5.51 6.77 -20.44
C ASN A 362 4.63 5.56 -20.12
N THR A 363 5.13 4.67 -19.26
CA THR A 363 4.48 3.41 -18.86
C THR A 363 3.23 3.60 -18.01
N ARG A 364 2.99 4.82 -17.52
CA ARG A 364 1.74 5.18 -16.84
C ARG A 364 0.63 5.55 -17.80
N LYS A 365 0.68 5.06 -19.03
CA LYS A 365 -0.34 5.30 -20.05
C LYS A 365 -0.80 3.96 -20.58
N ILE A 366 -1.97 3.97 -21.23
CA ILE A 366 -2.29 2.90 -22.15
C ILE A 366 -1.31 2.98 -23.33
N LEU A 367 -0.53 1.93 -23.52
CA LEU A 367 0.49 1.76 -24.54
C LEU A 367 -0.11 1.20 -25.83
N ASN A 368 0.66 1.22 -26.93
CA ASN A 368 0.19 0.72 -28.22
C ASN A 368 0.46 -0.78 -28.37
N GLY A 369 -0.59 -1.61 -28.43
CA GLY A 369 -0.46 -3.06 -28.62
C GLY A 369 -0.13 -3.50 -30.05
N ALA A 370 -0.25 -2.62 -31.05
CA ALA A 370 -0.10 -2.99 -32.46
C ALA A 370 1.30 -2.74 -33.05
N SER A 371 2.08 -1.83 -32.47
CA SER A 371 3.34 -1.36 -33.03
C SER A 371 4.52 -2.29 -32.71
N GLY A 372 4.55 -2.88 -31.51
CA GLY A 372 5.71 -3.57 -30.99
C GLY A 372 6.80 -2.65 -30.42
N GLU A 373 6.57 -1.33 -30.36
CA GLU A 373 7.54 -0.34 -29.85
C GLU A 373 7.48 -0.19 -28.33
N ASP A 374 6.33 -0.51 -27.74
CA ASP A 374 6.08 -0.43 -26.30
C ASP A 374 6.25 -1.78 -25.58
N ASP A 375 6.64 -2.82 -26.31
CA ASP A 375 6.74 -4.19 -25.77
C ASP A 375 7.83 -4.30 -24.70
N VAL A 376 7.53 -5.08 -23.66
CA VAL A 376 8.54 -5.64 -22.77
C VAL A 376 9.35 -6.69 -23.54
N ILE A 377 10.64 -6.43 -23.71
CA ILE A 377 11.58 -7.29 -24.45
C ILE A 377 12.48 -8.14 -23.56
N GLY A 378 12.39 -7.94 -22.24
CA GLY A 378 13.16 -8.69 -21.26
C GLY A 378 13.01 -8.11 -19.86
N TYR A 379 13.85 -8.57 -18.95
CA TYR A 379 13.85 -8.13 -17.57
C TYR A 379 15.28 -7.95 -17.07
N LEU A 380 15.47 -7.04 -16.13
CA LEU A 380 16.76 -6.96 -15.44
C LEU A 380 17.04 -8.25 -14.66
N PRO A 381 18.28 -8.79 -14.74
CA PRO A 381 18.73 -9.87 -13.86
C PRO A 381 18.68 -9.43 -12.40
N PHE A 382 18.31 -10.35 -11.50
CA PHE A 382 18.17 -10.06 -10.07
C PHE A 382 19.45 -9.53 -9.44
N GLU A 383 20.61 -9.93 -9.93
CA GLU A 383 21.92 -9.50 -9.43
C GLU A 383 22.11 -7.97 -9.55
N GLN A 384 21.39 -7.34 -10.48
CA GLN A 384 21.39 -5.89 -10.70
C GLN A 384 20.33 -5.16 -9.88
N ASN A 385 19.40 -5.87 -9.23
CA ASN A 385 18.41 -5.23 -8.37
C ASN A 385 19.10 -4.48 -7.22
N PRO A 386 18.51 -3.38 -6.73
CA PRO A 386 19.02 -2.67 -5.57
C PRO A 386 19.03 -3.59 -4.34
N LYS A 387 20.13 -3.51 -3.58
CA LYS A 387 20.30 -4.26 -2.34
C LYS A 387 21.28 -3.55 -1.41
N LEU A 388 21.14 -3.82 -0.12
CA LEU A 388 22.08 -3.42 0.92
C LEU A 388 22.39 -4.66 1.75
N ILE A 389 23.68 -4.92 2.00
CA ILE A 389 24.14 -6.01 2.86
C ILE A 389 25.20 -5.41 3.77
N ASN A 390 24.96 -5.47 5.09
CA ASN A 390 25.86 -4.95 6.11
C ASN A 390 26.44 -3.56 5.76
N PRO A 391 25.60 -2.55 5.43
CA PRO A 391 26.12 -1.23 5.10
C PRO A 391 26.95 -0.68 6.28
N PRO A 392 28.04 0.06 6.02
CA PRO A 392 28.91 0.60 7.07
C PRO A 392 28.17 1.44 8.11
N GLU A 393 27.12 2.13 7.69
CA GLU A 393 26.26 2.92 8.55
C GLU A 393 25.41 2.06 9.48
N GLY A 394 25.24 0.76 9.24
CA GLY A 394 24.52 -0.13 10.14
C GLY A 394 23.02 0.14 10.24
N ILE A 395 22.44 0.86 9.27
CA ILE A 395 21.01 1.14 9.18
C ILE A 395 20.54 0.74 7.78
N ILE A 396 19.38 0.10 7.72
CA ILE A 396 18.62 -0.17 6.50
C ILE A 396 17.18 0.22 6.79
N LEU A 397 16.54 1.00 5.91
CA LEU A 397 15.18 1.49 6.10
C LEU A 397 14.43 1.47 4.77
N THR A 398 13.21 0.95 4.79
CA THR A 398 12.24 1.07 3.72
C THR A 398 10.91 1.55 4.28
N ALA A 399 10.28 2.47 3.54
CA ALA A 399 8.93 2.94 3.78
C ALA A 399 8.15 2.98 2.46
N ASN A 400 8.46 2.05 1.54
CA ASN A 400 7.97 1.98 0.15
C ASN A 400 8.43 3.13 -0.77
N HIS A 401 9.24 4.07 -0.26
CA HIS A 401 9.86 5.10 -1.08
C HIS A 401 10.89 4.50 -2.06
N LEU A 402 11.27 5.33 -3.04
CA LEU A 402 12.16 5.00 -4.16
C LEU A 402 13.35 4.08 -3.75
N PRO A 403 13.57 2.92 -4.39
CA PRO A 403 14.62 1.99 -3.98
C PRO A 403 16.02 2.50 -4.35
N THR A 404 16.15 3.16 -5.50
CA THR A 404 17.41 3.76 -5.96
C THR A 404 17.16 4.85 -6.99
N TYR A 405 18.09 5.78 -7.16
CA TYR A 405 18.06 6.77 -8.24
C TYR A 405 18.33 6.19 -9.63
N GLU A 406 19.20 5.18 -9.70
CA GLU A 406 19.65 4.66 -10.97
C GLU A 406 20.06 3.18 -10.87
N LEU A 407 19.57 2.41 -11.84
CA LEU A 407 19.99 1.06 -12.14
C LEU A 407 20.97 1.08 -13.31
N LYS A 408 22.16 0.53 -13.08
CA LYS A 408 23.24 0.53 -14.08
C LYS A 408 22.78 -0.11 -15.39
N GLY A 409 22.82 0.66 -16.48
CA GLY A 409 22.43 0.18 -17.81
C GLY A 409 20.91 0.18 -18.09
N TYR A 410 20.09 0.54 -17.10
CA TYR A 410 18.64 0.64 -17.21
C TYR A 410 18.18 2.11 -17.13
N GLY A 411 18.76 2.85 -16.20
CA GLY A 411 18.36 4.22 -15.86
C GLY A 411 17.54 4.25 -14.57
N LYS A 412 16.68 5.25 -14.44
CA LYS A 412 15.80 5.38 -13.26
C LYS A 412 14.80 4.22 -13.20
N PRO A 413 14.60 3.56 -12.05
CA PRO A 413 13.55 2.56 -11.92
C PRO A 413 12.16 3.19 -12.00
N GLU A 414 11.26 2.56 -12.75
CA GLU A 414 9.84 2.94 -12.84
C GLU A 414 9.04 2.26 -11.73
N GLY A 415 8.04 2.98 -11.20
CA GLY A 415 7.19 2.49 -10.11
C GLY A 415 6.22 3.53 -9.56
N TYR A 416 5.48 3.14 -8.53
CA TYR A 416 4.40 3.87 -7.88
C TYR A 416 4.76 4.17 -6.41
N TRP A 417 6.00 4.57 -6.17
CA TRP A 417 6.58 4.67 -4.83
C TRP A 417 5.75 5.58 -3.89
N GLN A 418 5.66 5.26 -2.60
CA GLN A 418 5.06 6.13 -1.57
C GLN A 418 5.90 7.38 -1.30
N GLU A 419 5.26 8.43 -0.76
CA GLU A 419 5.90 9.67 -0.28
C GLU A 419 7.12 9.44 0.61
N SER A 420 8.12 10.31 0.46
CA SER A 420 9.36 10.20 1.24
C SER A 420 9.21 10.57 2.72
N ASP A 421 8.07 11.15 3.14
CA ASP A 421 7.81 11.65 4.49
C ASP A 421 8.16 10.65 5.61
N ARG A 422 7.58 9.45 5.57
CA ARG A 422 7.82 8.40 6.58
C ARG A 422 9.28 7.98 6.59
N GLY A 423 9.85 7.75 5.41
CA GLY A 423 11.26 7.36 5.28
C GLY A 423 12.20 8.43 5.83
N ARG A 424 11.98 9.70 5.48
CA ARG A 424 12.78 10.81 5.98
C ARG A 424 12.64 11.01 7.48
N ARG A 425 11.43 10.86 8.04
CA ARG A 425 11.22 10.97 9.49
C ARG A 425 11.90 9.83 10.26
N ILE A 426 11.76 8.58 9.82
CA ILE A 426 12.44 7.45 10.48
C ILE A 426 13.96 7.61 10.38
N TYR A 427 14.48 8.05 9.22
CA TYR A 427 15.89 8.36 9.06
C TYR A 427 16.37 9.47 10.00
N GLU A 428 15.61 10.56 10.10
CA GLU A 428 15.89 11.68 10.99
C GLU A 428 15.99 11.20 12.44
N LEU A 429 15.04 10.37 12.88
CA LEU A 429 15.03 9.78 14.22
C LEU A 429 16.25 8.89 14.42
N LEU A 430 16.47 7.88 13.57
CA LEU A 430 17.57 6.91 13.69
C LEU A 430 18.97 7.55 13.63
N SER A 431 19.08 8.76 13.05
CA SER A 431 20.33 9.51 12.97
C SER A 431 20.68 10.28 14.24
N GLN A 432 19.77 10.42 15.20
CA GLN A 432 19.97 11.21 16.42
C GLN A 432 20.84 10.51 17.47
N LYS A 433 20.98 9.18 17.41
CA LYS A 433 21.72 8.38 18.39
C LYS A 433 22.66 7.42 17.70
N LYS A 434 23.75 7.09 18.39
CA LYS A 434 24.68 6.05 17.96
C LYS A 434 24.09 4.66 18.16
N GLU A 435 23.51 4.41 19.33
CA GLU A 435 22.94 3.13 19.74
C GLU A 435 21.46 3.30 20.11
N TRP A 436 20.68 2.26 19.85
CA TRP A 436 19.23 2.23 19.96
C TRP A 436 18.76 1.00 20.73
N SER A 437 17.79 1.20 21.62
CA SER A 437 17.15 0.10 22.35
C SER A 437 15.85 -0.35 21.68
N VAL A 438 15.35 -1.52 22.08
CA VAL A 438 14.00 -1.99 21.69
C VAL A 438 12.92 -0.98 22.08
N GLU A 439 13.07 -0.29 23.22
CA GLU A 439 12.12 0.72 23.66
C GLU A 439 12.15 1.97 22.78
N ASP A 440 13.32 2.35 22.26
CA ASP A 440 13.40 3.41 21.27
C ASP A 440 12.72 2.99 19.95
N MET A 441 12.83 1.72 19.53
CA MET A 441 12.13 1.23 18.33
C MET A 441 10.60 1.36 18.46
N LYS A 442 10.03 1.05 19.64
CA LYS A 442 8.60 1.23 19.90
C LYS A 442 8.19 2.69 19.72
N LYS A 443 8.97 3.62 20.25
CA LYS A 443 8.72 5.07 20.13
C LYS A 443 8.76 5.53 18.68
N ILE A 444 9.69 5.02 17.87
CA ILE A 444 9.72 5.32 16.42
C ILE A 444 8.47 4.78 15.73
N GLN A 445 8.05 3.53 15.99
CA GLN A 445 6.82 2.96 15.41
C GLN A 445 5.55 3.75 15.74
N THR A 446 5.57 4.51 16.83
CA THR A 446 4.44 5.30 17.33
C THR A 446 4.66 6.80 17.13
N ASP A 447 5.67 7.23 16.38
CA ASP A 447 5.93 8.65 16.10
C ASP A 447 4.78 9.25 15.28
N VAL A 448 4.23 10.36 15.80
CA VAL A 448 3.03 11.02 15.28
C VAL A 448 3.35 12.30 14.51
N HIS A 449 4.61 12.56 14.22
CA HIS A 449 5.05 13.83 13.65
C HIS A 449 4.86 13.86 12.12
N SER A 450 4.16 14.88 11.61
CA SER A 450 4.02 15.12 10.17
C SER A 450 5.29 15.76 9.60
N PHE A 451 6.11 14.97 8.90
CA PHE A 451 7.38 15.44 8.32
C PHE A 451 7.22 16.70 7.46
N SER A 452 6.27 16.71 6.52
CA SER A 452 6.02 17.85 5.62
C SER A 452 5.35 19.06 6.28
N ALA A 453 4.87 18.99 7.53
CA ALA A 453 4.30 20.17 8.21
C ALA A 453 5.33 21.31 8.30
N ARG A 454 6.62 20.98 8.43
CA ARG A 454 7.74 21.93 8.48
C ARG A 454 7.87 22.83 7.24
N THR A 455 7.36 22.39 6.09
CA THR A 455 7.38 23.14 4.83
C THR A 455 6.00 23.67 4.44
N ILE A 456 4.95 22.87 4.62
CA ILE A 456 3.58 23.20 4.25
C ILE A 456 3.00 24.31 5.14
N VAL A 457 3.17 24.21 6.46
CA VAL A 457 2.60 25.19 7.41
C VAL A 457 3.13 26.59 7.13
N PRO A 458 4.46 26.83 7.03
CA PRO A 458 4.98 28.17 6.73
C PRO A 458 4.56 28.68 5.35
N LEU A 459 4.55 27.83 4.32
CA LEU A 459 4.20 28.22 2.95
C LEU A 459 2.75 28.70 2.87
N ILE A 460 1.80 27.90 3.38
CA ILE A 460 0.39 28.27 3.39
C ILE A 460 0.16 29.47 4.31
N SER A 461 0.78 29.52 5.48
CA SER A 461 0.66 30.67 6.40
C SER A 461 1.05 31.98 5.72
N LEU A 462 2.14 31.98 4.95
CA LEU A 462 2.60 33.17 4.23
C LEU A 462 1.55 33.68 3.22
N GLU A 463 0.90 32.79 2.46
CA GLU A 463 -0.14 33.18 1.51
C GLU A 463 -1.40 33.70 2.21
N LEU A 464 -1.80 33.05 3.30
CA LEU A 464 -2.97 33.46 4.09
C LEU A 464 -2.76 34.80 4.80
N GLU A 465 -1.56 35.08 5.31
CA GLU A 465 -1.25 36.33 6.03
C GLU A 465 -1.23 37.58 5.14
N LEU A 466 -1.19 37.41 3.82
CA LEU A 466 -1.27 38.52 2.87
C LEU A 466 -2.70 39.09 2.76
N ASP A 467 -3.72 38.28 3.08
CA ASP A 467 -5.07 38.78 3.31
C ASP A 467 -5.20 39.31 4.74
N LYS A 468 -5.53 40.61 4.87
CA LYS A 468 -5.68 41.29 6.17
C LYS A 468 -7.10 41.28 6.70
N ASN A 469 -8.05 40.68 5.98
CA ASN A 469 -9.47 40.67 6.36
C ASN A 469 -9.83 39.55 7.35
N TRP A 470 -8.89 38.66 7.70
CA TRP A 470 -9.13 37.65 8.72
C TRP A 470 -9.47 38.28 10.06
N SER A 471 -10.65 37.94 10.58
CA SER A 471 -11.15 38.44 11.87
C SER A 471 -11.89 37.33 12.64
N GLY A 472 -12.08 37.55 13.95
CA GLY A 472 -12.78 36.60 14.83
C GLY A 472 -12.21 35.17 14.75
N VAL A 473 -13.10 34.19 14.60
CA VAL A 473 -12.77 32.77 14.51
C VAL A 473 -11.74 32.44 13.42
N PHE A 474 -11.77 33.16 12.28
CA PHE A 474 -10.82 32.93 11.18
C PHE A 474 -9.40 33.37 11.54
N ARG A 475 -9.27 34.52 12.21
CA ARG A 475 -7.96 35.01 12.66
C ARG A 475 -7.37 34.09 13.72
N GLU A 476 -8.19 33.66 14.67
CA GLU A 476 -7.77 32.73 15.72
C GLU A 476 -7.35 31.37 15.14
N ALA A 477 -8.10 30.82 14.18
CA ALA A 477 -7.72 29.58 13.50
C ALA A 477 -6.38 29.72 12.76
N LEU A 478 -6.11 30.86 12.13
CA LEU A 478 -4.82 31.12 11.48
C LEU A 478 -3.69 31.21 12.51
N ASP A 479 -3.95 31.81 13.67
CA ASP A 479 -3.00 31.89 14.78
C ASP A 479 -2.68 30.52 15.40
N VAL A 480 -3.65 29.59 15.42
CA VAL A 480 -3.42 28.18 15.79
C VAL A 480 -2.64 27.44 14.71
N TYR A 481 -3.07 27.56 13.45
CA TYR A 481 -2.45 26.87 12.30
C TYR A 481 -0.96 27.20 12.17
N ARG A 482 -0.58 28.48 12.21
CA ARG A 482 0.82 28.89 12.05
C ARG A 482 1.75 28.43 13.17
N LYS A 483 1.20 28.03 14.32
CA LYS A 483 1.94 27.50 15.47
C LYS A 483 2.01 25.98 15.46
N PHE A 484 1.31 25.31 14.54
CA PHE A 484 1.37 23.88 14.42
C PHE A 484 2.81 23.46 14.06
N ASP A 485 3.37 22.61 14.91
CA ASP A 485 4.75 22.13 14.83
C ASP A 485 4.88 20.76 14.14
N GLY A 486 3.75 20.17 13.74
CA GLY A 486 3.68 18.84 13.13
C GLY A 486 3.25 17.73 14.09
N GLU A 487 3.08 17.99 15.39
CA GLU A 487 2.70 16.96 16.38
C GLU A 487 1.19 16.66 16.36
N ASN A 488 0.84 15.46 15.87
CA ASN A 488 -0.55 15.00 15.77
C ASN A 488 -1.00 14.26 17.04
N THR A 489 -0.87 14.89 18.20
CA THR A 489 -1.39 14.36 19.46
C THR A 489 -2.92 14.52 19.53
N LEU A 490 -3.58 13.74 20.39
CA LEU A 490 -5.04 13.78 20.59
C LEU A 490 -5.57 15.17 20.91
N ASP A 491 -4.80 15.99 21.64
CA ASP A 491 -5.16 17.33 22.07
C ASP A 491 -4.68 18.45 21.11
N SER A 492 -4.15 18.10 19.94
CA SER A 492 -3.61 19.06 18.98
C SER A 492 -4.72 19.71 18.15
N ALA A 493 -4.99 20.99 18.41
CA ALA A 493 -5.89 21.78 17.54
C ALA A 493 -5.23 22.14 16.21
N GLY A 494 -3.90 22.28 16.21
CA GLY A 494 -3.12 22.51 14.99
C GLY A 494 -3.23 21.36 14.01
N ALA A 495 -3.20 20.11 14.48
CA ALA A 495 -3.38 18.92 13.66
C ALA A 495 -4.75 18.91 12.98
N THR A 496 -5.83 19.17 13.72
CA THR A 496 -7.19 19.26 13.16
C THR A 496 -7.28 20.27 12.03
N ILE A 497 -6.76 21.48 12.25
CA ILE A 497 -6.81 22.53 11.21
C ILE A 497 -5.92 22.16 10.02
N PHE A 498 -4.71 21.62 10.26
CA PHE A 498 -3.76 21.26 9.22
C PHE A 498 -4.29 20.18 8.29
N HIS A 499 -4.75 19.06 8.85
CA HIS A 499 -5.25 17.94 8.05
C HIS A 499 -6.51 18.33 7.28
N THR A 500 -7.49 18.94 7.94
CA THR A 500 -8.72 19.40 7.27
C THR A 500 -8.43 20.43 6.17
N LEU A 501 -7.49 21.36 6.39
CA LEU A 501 -7.10 22.34 5.38
C LEU A 501 -6.53 21.67 4.13
N ASN A 502 -5.59 20.74 4.30
CA ASN A 502 -4.96 20.06 3.16
C ASN A 502 -6.01 19.30 2.32
N GLN A 503 -7.03 18.71 2.94
CA GLN A 503 -8.13 18.08 2.22
C GLN A 503 -8.96 19.08 1.40
N PHE A 504 -9.31 20.23 1.97
CA PHE A 504 -10.01 21.28 1.22
C PHE A 504 -9.16 21.85 0.09
N VAL A 505 -7.84 21.98 0.27
CA VAL A 505 -6.96 22.41 -0.81
C VAL A 505 -6.95 21.39 -1.95
N MET A 506 -6.80 20.09 -1.66
CA MET A 506 -6.86 19.05 -2.70
C MET A 506 -8.23 19.00 -3.40
N LEU A 507 -9.34 19.20 -2.67
CA LEU A 507 -10.67 19.28 -3.27
C LEU A 507 -10.79 20.46 -4.23
N ASN A 508 -10.35 21.65 -3.82
CA ASN A 508 -10.39 22.85 -4.68
C ASN A 508 -9.34 22.85 -5.79
N LEU A 509 -8.34 21.97 -5.73
CA LEU A 509 -7.31 21.82 -6.77
C LEU A 509 -7.75 20.91 -7.92
N TRP A 510 -8.59 19.91 -7.65
CA TRP A 510 -8.75 18.77 -8.58
C TRP A 510 -10.18 18.33 -8.85
N MET A 511 -11.18 18.85 -8.12
CA MET A 511 -12.56 18.38 -8.28
C MET A 511 -13.11 18.66 -9.69
N ASP A 512 -12.77 19.80 -10.28
CA ASP A 512 -13.19 20.21 -11.61
C ASP A 512 -12.47 19.41 -12.73
N GLU A 513 -11.18 19.09 -12.57
CA GLU A 513 -10.48 18.22 -13.51
C GLU A 513 -10.93 16.76 -13.44
N PHE A 514 -11.04 16.19 -12.25
CA PHE A 514 -11.28 14.76 -12.08
C PHE A 514 -12.77 14.42 -12.13
N GLY A 515 -13.60 15.25 -11.50
CA GLY A 515 -14.92 14.85 -11.04
C GLY A 515 -14.84 13.83 -9.89
N GLU A 516 -15.96 13.65 -9.18
CA GLU A 516 -16.03 12.84 -7.96
C GLU A 516 -15.45 11.42 -8.11
N SER A 517 -15.88 10.69 -9.15
CA SER A 517 -15.46 9.29 -9.34
C SER A 517 -13.96 9.11 -9.57
N ASN A 518 -13.32 9.95 -10.38
CA ASN A 518 -11.88 9.84 -10.62
C ASN A 518 -11.07 10.35 -9.43
N LEU A 519 -11.59 11.37 -8.73
CA LEU A 519 -10.94 11.91 -7.53
C LEU A 519 -10.92 10.88 -6.39
N GLN A 520 -11.99 10.07 -6.26
CA GLN A 520 -12.04 8.96 -5.32
C GLN A 520 -10.95 7.90 -5.59
N VAL A 521 -10.68 7.62 -6.87
CA VAL A 521 -9.61 6.70 -7.28
C VAL A 521 -8.24 7.31 -7.01
N PHE A 522 -8.05 8.57 -7.40
CA PHE A 522 -6.80 9.29 -7.17
C PHE A 522 -6.47 9.43 -5.68
N GLY A 523 -7.50 9.64 -4.85
CA GLY A 523 -7.40 9.74 -3.40
C GLY A 523 -6.86 8.49 -2.70
N GLN A 524 -6.82 7.34 -3.38
CA GLN A 524 -6.24 6.09 -2.88
C GLN A 524 -4.77 5.88 -3.31
N SER A 525 -4.24 6.73 -4.18
CA SER A 525 -2.86 6.65 -4.70
C SER A 525 -1.90 7.51 -3.88
N ALA A 526 -0.64 7.06 -3.77
CA ALA A 526 0.46 7.87 -3.24
C ALA A 526 0.66 9.18 -4.04
N GLU A 527 0.31 9.16 -5.33
CA GLU A 527 0.48 10.32 -6.21
C GLU A 527 -0.35 11.52 -5.75
N ARG A 528 -1.43 11.33 -4.98
CA ARG A 528 -2.16 12.46 -4.39
C ARG A 528 -1.28 13.33 -3.48
N TRP A 529 -0.44 12.72 -2.64
CA TRP A 529 0.37 13.49 -1.69
C TRP A 529 1.63 14.04 -2.38
N ASN A 530 2.22 13.25 -3.29
CA ASN A 530 3.38 13.68 -4.07
C ASN A 530 3.05 14.87 -4.99
N SER A 531 1.93 14.79 -5.72
CA SER A 531 1.47 15.89 -6.59
C SER A 531 1.03 17.10 -5.76
N TYR A 532 0.33 16.91 -4.64
CA TYR A 532 -0.04 18.01 -3.75
C TYR A 532 1.17 18.82 -3.28
N LYS A 533 2.23 18.15 -2.78
CA LYS A 533 3.46 18.83 -2.36
C LYS A 533 4.16 19.54 -3.52
N SER A 534 4.21 18.90 -4.69
CA SER A 534 4.81 19.48 -5.91
C SER A 534 4.06 20.74 -6.38
N ILE A 535 2.73 20.66 -6.50
CA ILE A 535 1.88 21.77 -6.94
C ILE A 535 1.91 22.91 -5.91
N LEU A 536 1.86 22.59 -4.60
CA LEU A 536 1.96 23.60 -3.54
C LEU A 536 3.27 24.41 -3.64
N ALA A 537 4.38 23.74 -3.98
CA ALA A 537 5.68 24.36 -4.21
C ALA A 537 5.76 25.13 -5.54
N ASN A 538 4.90 24.83 -6.51
CA ASN A 538 4.84 25.46 -7.83
C ASN A 538 3.69 26.48 -7.93
N PRO A 539 3.91 27.79 -7.64
CA PRO A 539 2.87 28.81 -7.78
C PRO A 539 2.43 29.07 -9.22
N LYS A 540 3.11 28.48 -10.22
CA LYS A 540 2.80 28.63 -11.65
C LYS A 540 2.09 27.40 -12.23
N SER A 541 1.71 26.44 -11.41
CA SER A 541 0.95 25.27 -11.88
C SER A 541 -0.39 25.71 -12.44
N ASP A 542 -0.79 25.15 -13.57
CA ASP A 542 -2.09 25.45 -14.16
C ASP A 542 -3.24 24.87 -13.31
N PHE A 543 -2.98 23.90 -12.42
CA PHE A 543 -3.99 23.32 -11.52
C PHE A 543 -4.48 24.26 -10.41
N TRP A 544 -3.97 25.48 -10.32
CA TRP A 544 -4.55 26.50 -9.42
C TRP A 544 -5.82 27.13 -9.99
N ASP A 545 -6.02 27.05 -11.29
CA ASP A 545 -7.12 27.66 -12.03
C ASP A 545 -8.36 26.75 -12.02
N ASP A 546 -9.50 27.24 -11.54
CA ASP A 546 -10.74 26.44 -11.41
C ASP A 546 -11.54 26.50 -12.72
N LEU A 547 -11.65 25.37 -13.41
CA LEU A 547 -12.31 25.30 -14.72
C LEU A 547 -13.83 25.55 -14.63
N SER A 548 -14.42 25.56 -13.43
CA SER A 548 -15.82 25.92 -13.23
C SER A 548 -16.07 27.43 -13.25
N THR A 549 -15.02 28.25 -13.21
CA THR A 549 -15.05 29.72 -13.23
C THR A 549 -14.32 30.27 -14.46
N PRO A 550 -14.84 30.08 -15.68
CA PRO A 550 -14.11 30.35 -16.93
C PRO A 550 -13.72 31.84 -17.16
N ASP A 551 -14.33 32.76 -16.42
CA ASP A 551 -14.06 34.21 -16.50
C ASP A 551 -13.02 34.68 -15.47
N LEU A 552 -12.51 33.78 -14.63
CA LEU A 552 -11.51 34.05 -13.61
C LEU A 552 -10.33 33.10 -13.80
N GLN A 553 -9.12 33.58 -13.52
CA GLN A 553 -7.96 32.72 -13.43
C GLN A 553 -7.47 32.74 -11.98
N GLU A 554 -7.80 31.70 -11.23
CA GLU A 554 -7.37 31.57 -9.85
C GLU A 554 -5.86 31.36 -9.73
N THR A 555 -5.30 31.98 -8.70
CA THR A 555 -3.91 31.76 -8.28
C THR A 555 -3.86 30.80 -7.09
N ARG A 556 -2.65 30.32 -6.78
CA ARG A 556 -2.37 29.62 -5.52
C ARG A 556 -2.99 30.30 -4.31
N ARG A 557 -2.89 31.62 -4.21
CA ARG A 557 -3.42 32.36 -3.08
C ARG A 557 -4.94 32.26 -3.00
N ASP A 558 -5.62 32.39 -4.14
CA ASP A 558 -7.08 32.37 -4.19
C ASP A 558 -7.63 31.02 -3.71
N ILE A 559 -7.04 29.92 -4.19
CA ILE A 559 -7.40 28.56 -3.76
C ILE A 559 -7.08 28.34 -2.28
N LEU A 560 -5.92 28.78 -1.78
CA LEU A 560 -5.57 28.64 -0.36
C LEU A 560 -6.49 29.44 0.57
N ILE A 561 -6.84 30.69 0.22
CA ILE A 561 -7.79 31.52 0.96
C ILE A 561 -9.17 30.87 0.99
N ARG A 562 -9.66 30.40 -0.17
CA ARG A 562 -10.93 29.69 -0.32
C ARG A 562 -10.98 28.45 0.58
N SER A 563 -9.93 27.63 0.53
CA SER A 563 -9.78 26.38 1.29
C SER A 563 -9.71 26.62 2.80
N PHE A 564 -8.97 27.64 3.23
CA PHE A 564 -8.88 28.01 4.65
C PHE A 564 -10.23 28.51 5.18
N ALA A 565 -10.94 29.33 4.41
CA ALA A 565 -12.26 29.79 4.79
C ALA A 565 -13.28 28.63 4.89
N GLN A 566 -13.22 27.65 3.98
CA GLN A 566 -14.03 26.43 4.07
C GLN A 566 -13.68 25.61 5.30
N THR A 567 -12.39 25.44 5.59
CA THR A 567 -11.88 24.72 6.77
C THR A 567 -12.44 25.29 8.07
N VAL A 568 -12.30 26.60 8.26
CA VAL A 568 -12.79 27.28 9.48
C VAL A 568 -14.29 27.15 9.61
N ARG A 569 -15.06 27.31 8.53
CA ARG A 569 -16.53 27.13 8.55
C ARG A 569 -16.92 25.69 8.87
N TYR A 570 -16.25 24.71 8.28
CA TYR A 570 -16.49 23.30 8.53
C TYR A 570 -16.24 22.96 10.01
N LEU A 571 -15.05 23.27 10.53
CA LEU A 571 -14.70 22.97 11.92
C LEU A 571 -15.55 23.75 12.93
N SER A 572 -15.93 25.00 12.62
CA SER A 572 -16.86 25.77 13.44
C SER A 572 -18.25 25.13 13.50
N LYS A 573 -18.70 24.51 12.40
CA LYS A 573 -19.98 23.80 12.35
C LYS A 573 -19.91 22.48 13.13
N GLU A 574 -18.84 21.71 12.98
CA GLU A 574 -18.70 20.40 13.62
C GLU A 574 -18.44 20.50 15.13
N PHE A 575 -17.63 21.48 15.57
CA PHE A 575 -17.17 21.54 16.97
C PHE A 575 -17.59 22.80 17.73
N GLY A 576 -18.01 23.86 17.04
CA GLY A 576 -18.32 25.15 17.66
C GLY A 576 -17.12 25.77 18.38
N GLY A 577 -17.39 26.77 19.22
CA GLY A 577 -16.40 27.33 20.16
C GLY A 577 -15.17 27.98 19.50
N SER A 578 -14.10 28.07 20.28
CA SER A 578 -12.81 28.62 19.84
C SER A 578 -12.00 27.56 19.07
N PRO A 579 -11.25 27.94 18.01
CA PRO A 579 -10.33 27.07 17.28
C PRO A 579 -9.34 26.31 18.16
N SER A 580 -8.93 26.85 19.31
CA SER A 580 -8.05 26.15 20.26
C SER A 580 -8.68 24.90 20.90
N SER A 581 -10.01 24.76 20.82
CA SER A 581 -10.80 23.64 21.36
C SER A 581 -11.15 22.56 20.33
N TRP A 582 -10.75 22.73 19.06
CA TRP A 582 -10.92 21.75 17.97
C TRP A 582 -9.88 20.65 18.07
N LYS A 583 -9.92 19.89 19.16
CA LYS A 583 -8.96 18.83 19.49
C LYS A 583 -9.02 17.68 18.49
N TRP A 584 -7.86 17.13 18.13
CA TRP A 584 -7.72 16.08 17.12
C TRP A 584 -8.54 14.82 17.43
N GLU A 585 -8.63 14.45 18.72
CA GLU A 585 -9.44 13.34 19.22
C GLU A 585 -10.92 13.41 18.80
N LYS A 586 -11.45 14.61 18.52
CA LYS A 586 -12.85 14.79 18.10
C LYS A 586 -13.04 14.65 16.59
N ALA A 587 -11.97 14.84 15.82
CA ALA A 587 -12.00 14.83 14.36
C ALA A 587 -11.49 13.50 13.77
N HIS A 588 -10.66 12.79 14.52
CA HIS A 588 -9.91 11.65 14.00
C HIS A 588 -10.14 10.41 14.86
N GLU A 589 -11.12 9.62 14.42
CA GLU A 589 -11.58 8.41 15.10
C GLU A 589 -11.52 7.19 14.20
N ILE A 590 -11.02 6.08 14.74
CA ILE A 590 -10.93 4.80 14.06
C ILE A 590 -12.06 3.86 14.51
N THR A 591 -12.66 3.17 13.54
CA THR A 591 -13.55 2.02 13.78
C THR A 591 -12.97 0.80 13.09
N PHE A 592 -12.79 -0.28 13.83
CA PHE A 592 -12.45 -1.59 13.27
C PHE A 592 -13.74 -2.27 12.82
N GLU A 593 -14.04 -2.09 11.53
CA GLU A 593 -15.30 -2.56 10.94
C GLU A 593 -15.24 -4.06 10.62
N HIS A 594 -16.31 -4.76 10.99
CA HIS A 594 -16.52 -6.14 10.61
C HIS A 594 -17.33 -6.22 9.30
N PRO A 595 -17.12 -7.20 8.40
CA PRO A 595 -17.89 -7.31 7.16
C PRO A 595 -19.42 -7.30 7.37
N MET A 596 -19.92 -8.00 8.39
CA MET A 596 -21.35 -7.96 8.77
C MET A 596 -21.78 -6.60 9.32
N GLY A 597 -20.85 -5.82 9.89
CA GLY A 597 -21.08 -4.51 10.46
C GLY A 597 -21.28 -3.39 9.44
N LYS A 598 -21.13 -3.67 8.13
CA LYS A 598 -21.61 -2.79 7.04
C LYS A 598 -23.14 -2.59 7.12
N VAL A 599 -23.87 -3.53 7.73
CA VAL A 599 -25.31 -3.38 8.03
C VAL A 599 -25.46 -2.62 9.36
N PRO A 600 -26.14 -1.46 9.41
CA PRO A 600 -26.08 -0.56 10.57
C PRO A 600 -26.38 -1.20 11.94
N PHE A 601 -27.42 -2.02 12.04
CA PHE A 601 -27.79 -2.68 13.30
C PHE A 601 -26.77 -3.75 13.73
N LEU A 602 -26.18 -4.48 12.77
CA LEU A 602 -25.13 -5.45 13.06
C LEU A 602 -23.81 -4.75 13.42
N GLY A 603 -23.59 -3.53 12.91
CA GLY A 603 -22.44 -2.71 13.26
C GLY A 603 -22.30 -2.46 14.76
N LEU A 604 -23.42 -2.32 15.49
CA LEU A 604 -23.42 -2.15 16.95
C LEU A 604 -22.90 -3.37 17.73
N ILE A 605 -22.86 -4.54 17.08
CA ILE A 605 -22.47 -5.80 17.70
C ILE A 605 -21.06 -6.20 17.26
N PHE A 606 -20.78 -6.12 15.96
CA PHE A 606 -19.54 -6.64 15.38
C PHE A 606 -18.44 -5.58 15.26
N ASN A 607 -18.76 -4.29 15.10
CA ASN A 607 -17.72 -3.28 14.98
C ASN A 607 -17.11 -2.97 16.35
N GLN A 608 -15.84 -2.56 16.35
CA GLN A 608 -15.17 -2.03 17.54
C GLN A 608 -14.83 -0.56 17.30
N GLY A 609 -15.34 0.33 18.14
CA GLY A 609 -15.18 1.79 18.04
C GLY A 609 -16.49 2.52 17.76
N PRO A 610 -16.43 3.81 17.40
CA PRO A 610 -15.22 4.59 17.12
C PRO A 610 -14.34 4.84 18.35
N PHE A 611 -13.04 5.00 18.13
CA PHE A 611 -12.06 5.38 19.16
C PHE A 611 -11.22 6.57 18.67
N PRO A 612 -10.92 7.57 19.51
CA PRO A 612 -10.00 8.64 19.14
C PRO A 612 -8.59 8.07 18.92
N VAL A 613 -7.88 8.57 17.90
CA VAL A 613 -6.53 8.08 17.58
C VAL A 613 -5.60 9.23 17.19
N ALA A 614 -4.40 9.22 17.74
CA ALA A 614 -3.33 10.17 17.40
C ALA A 614 -2.73 9.85 16.02
N SER A 615 -1.76 10.65 15.58
CA SER A 615 -1.12 10.57 14.26
C SER A 615 -2.00 11.09 13.12
N GLY A 616 -1.54 10.92 11.88
CA GLY A 616 -2.28 11.31 10.68
C GLY A 616 -1.68 10.71 9.40
N GLU A 617 -2.07 11.26 8.26
CA GLU A 617 -1.57 10.86 6.95
C GLU A 617 -0.05 11.12 6.85
N ALA A 618 0.66 10.24 6.12
CA ALA A 618 2.12 10.32 5.87
C ALA A 618 3.06 10.36 7.11
N ALA A 619 2.53 10.27 8.34
CA ALA A 619 3.33 10.10 9.56
C ALA A 619 3.84 8.65 9.71
N VAL A 620 4.86 8.43 10.55
CA VAL A 620 5.45 7.09 10.76
C VAL A 620 4.41 6.09 11.26
N ASN A 621 3.68 6.48 12.31
CA ASN A 621 2.50 5.77 12.79
C ASN A 621 1.28 6.07 11.90
N LEU A 622 1.33 5.65 10.64
CA LEU A 622 0.38 6.04 9.60
C LEU A 622 -1.08 5.84 10.04
N MET A 623 -1.90 6.89 9.91
CA MET A 623 -3.35 6.82 10.03
C MET A 623 -3.98 7.50 8.81
N ASN A 624 -4.22 6.70 7.76
CA ASN A 624 -4.62 7.20 6.45
C ASN A 624 -6.11 6.96 6.20
N GLN A 625 -6.80 7.90 5.57
CA GLN A 625 -8.14 7.68 5.01
C GLN A 625 -8.04 7.20 3.55
N LYS A 626 -9.16 6.70 3.01
CA LYS A 626 -9.22 6.19 1.63
C LYS A 626 -9.45 7.29 0.58
N GLU A 627 -10.06 8.39 0.98
CA GLU A 627 -10.58 9.40 0.05
C GLU A 627 -9.97 10.76 0.33
N ILE A 628 -10.10 11.71 -0.59
CA ILE A 628 -9.84 13.12 -0.31
C ILE A 628 -11.10 13.69 0.31
N ASN A 629 -11.10 13.88 1.64
CA ASN A 629 -12.29 14.20 2.42
C ASN A 629 -11.94 14.93 3.73
N PRO A 630 -12.57 16.08 4.06
CA PRO A 630 -12.27 16.85 5.26
C PRO A 630 -12.66 16.18 6.58
N LYS A 631 -13.42 15.07 6.55
CA LYS A 631 -13.83 14.31 7.74
C LYS A 631 -12.68 13.54 8.40
N MET A 632 -11.61 13.24 7.66
CA MET A 632 -10.39 12.61 8.20
C MET A 632 -10.65 11.30 8.96
N THR A 633 -11.40 10.38 8.35
CA THR A 633 -11.70 9.09 8.98
C THR A 633 -10.60 8.07 8.64
N PRO A 634 -9.70 7.71 9.58
CA PRO A 634 -8.65 6.74 9.32
C PRO A 634 -9.25 5.35 9.04
N ARG A 635 -8.81 4.77 7.94
CA ARG A 635 -9.20 3.43 7.46
C ARG A 635 -8.03 2.50 7.25
N VAL A 636 -6.81 3.03 7.18
CA VAL A 636 -5.59 2.28 6.88
C VAL A 636 -4.48 2.71 7.85
N GLY A 637 -3.71 1.76 8.34
CA GLY A 637 -2.56 2.02 9.21
C GLY A 637 -1.89 0.72 9.66
N PRO A 638 -1.01 0.74 10.67
CA PRO A 638 -0.28 -0.44 11.15
C PRO A 638 -1.21 -1.62 11.44
N SER A 639 -1.20 -2.62 10.56
CA SER A 639 -1.98 -3.86 10.68
C SER A 639 -1.40 -4.82 11.71
N LYS A 640 -0.14 -4.61 12.08
CA LYS A 640 0.56 -5.17 13.24
C LYS A 640 1.80 -4.33 13.49
N ARG A 641 2.33 -4.34 14.71
CA ARG A 641 3.69 -3.87 15.00
C ARG A 641 4.52 -5.04 15.52
N ARG A 642 5.77 -5.17 15.06
CA ARG A 642 6.72 -6.18 15.56
C ARG A 642 8.12 -5.59 15.68
N ILE A 643 8.80 -5.91 16.78
CA ILE A 643 10.24 -5.65 16.99
C ILE A 643 10.91 -6.95 17.44
N VAL A 644 12.03 -7.30 16.83
CA VAL A 644 12.82 -8.49 17.13
C VAL A 644 14.27 -8.08 17.38
N ASP A 645 14.83 -8.48 18.52
CA ASP A 645 16.26 -8.41 18.79
C ASP A 645 16.86 -9.81 18.60
N LEU A 646 17.80 -9.96 17.67
CA LEU A 646 18.31 -11.27 17.24
C LEU A 646 19.26 -11.93 18.23
N ILE A 647 19.79 -11.18 19.22
CA ILE A 647 20.57 -11.79 20.30
C ILE A 647 19.67 -12.26 21.47
N HIS A 648 18.43 -11.76 21.53
CA HIS A 648 17.38 -12.14 22.47
C HIS A 648 16.02 -12.31 21.77
N PRO A 649 15.89 -13.25 20.83
CA PRO A 649 14.66 -13.42 20.04
C PRO A 649 13.44 -13.72 20.93
N GLU A 650 13.65 -14.31 22.10
CA GLU A 650 12.63 -14.54 23.13
C GLU A 650 12.08 -13.29 23.81
N ASN A 651 12.75 -12.14 23.64
CA ASN A 651 12.37 -10.82 24.14
C ASN A 651 11.84 -9.92 23.01
N SER A 652 11.21 -10.53 22.00
CA SER A 652 10.55 -9.83 20.91
C SER A 652 9.18 -9.29 21.32
N TRP A 653 8.69 -8.29 20.58
CA TRP A 653 7.47 -7.55 20.91
C TRP A 653 6.50 -7.51 19.75
N SER A 654 5.21 -7.55 20.05
CA SER A 654 4.15 -7.39 19.06
C SER A 654 2.88 -6.73 19.60
N VAL A 655 2.08 -6.17 18.71
CA VAL A 655 0.67 -5.86 18.95
C VAL A 655 -0.12 -5.99 17.64
N LEU A 656 -1.34 -6.51 17.72
CA LEU A 656 -2.36 -6.48 16.66
C LEU A 656 -3.37 -5.36 16.96
N PRO A 657 -3.92 -4.67 15.94
CA PRO A 657 -4.87 -3.57 16.17
C PRO A 657 -6.15 -3.98 16.91
N THR A 658 -6.63 -5.21 16.68
CA THR A 658 -7.79 -5.77 17.37
C THR A 658 -7.37 -6.86 18.35
N GLY A 659 -7.05 -8.03 17.83
CA GLY A 659 -6.72 -9.24 18.58
C GLY A 659 -6.48 -10.40 17.61
N ASN A 660 -6.19 -11.58 18.15
CA ASN A 660 -5.82 -12.74 17.33
C ASN A 660 -7.04 -13.58 16.87
N SER A 661 -8.28 -13.08 17.01
CA SER A 661 -9.49 -13.83 16.66
C SER A 661 -10.54 -12.95 16.00
N GLY A 662 -11.19 -13.47 14.95
CA GLY A 662 -12.36 -12.86 14.31
C GLY A 662 -13.71 -13.34 14.84
N ASN A 663 -13.73 -14.25 15.81
CA ASN A 663 -14.97 -14.77 16.35
C ASN A 663 -15.49 -13.81 17.43
N LEU A 664 -16.69 -13.27 17.24
CA LEU A 664 -17.33 -12.32 18.17
C LEU A 664 -17.39 -12.82 19.63
N GLY A 665 -17.58 -14.13 19.85
CA GLY A 665 -17.64 -14.73 21.18
C GLY A 665 -16.27 -14.98 21.83
N SER A 666 -15.17 -14.70 21.12
CA SER A 666 -13.81 -14.94 21.60
C SER A 666 -13.35 -13.83 22.54
N PRO A 667 -12.66 -14.15 23.66
CA PRO A 667 -12.02 -13.13 24.48
C PRO A 667 -10.86 -12.41 23.76
N PHE A 668 -10.46 -12.88 22.58
CA PHE A 668 -9.39 -12.31 21.76
C PHE A 668 -9.91 -11.53 20.54
N TYR A 669 -11.19 -11.15 20.52
CA TYR A 669 -11.84 -10.41 19.43
C TYR A 669 -11.34 -8.96 19.31
N GLY A 670 -10.99 -8.34 20.43
CA GLY A 670 -10.55 -6.94 20.51
C GLY A 670 -9.65 -6.67 21.72
N ASP A 671 -8.95 -7.69 22.22
CA ASP A 671 -8.20 -7.63 23.49
C ASP A 671 -6.94 -6.77 23.44
N GLN A 672 -6.48 -6.41 22.24
CA GLN A 672 -5.29 -5.59 22.00
C GLN A 672 -5.60 -4.17 21.54
N ILE A 673 -6.88 -3.80 21.34
CA ILE A 673 -7.28 -2.47 20.83
C ILE A 673 -6.68 -1.33 21.66
N GLN A 674 -6.88 -1.34 22.98
CA GLN A 674 -6.40 -0.24 23.81
C GLN A 674 -4.87 -0.15 23.82
N MET A 675 -4.19 -1.31 23.85
CA MET A 675 -2.74 -1.39 23.76
C MET A 675 -2.25 -0.77 22.44
N PHE A 676 -2.89 -1.12 21.32
CA PHE A 676 -2.55 -0.59 20.01
C PHE A 676 -2.74 0.93 19.92
N LEU A 677 -3.87 1.44 20.40
CA LEU A 677 -4.22 2.87 20.41
C LEU A 677 -3.27 3.69 21.27
N ASN A 678 -2.81 3.14 22.40
CA ASN A 678 -1.84 3.76 23.29
C ASN A 678 -0.39 3.70 22.77
N GLY A 679 -0.13 3.05 21.63
CA GLY A 679 1.23 2.82 21.13
C GLY A 679 2.01 1.75 21.92
N GLU A 680 1.33 0.95 22.72
CA GLU A 680 1.92 -0.09 23.53
C GLU A 680 2.14 -1.38 22.73
N HIS A 681 2.99 -2.26 23.27
CA HIS A 681 3.32 -3.55 22.70
C HIS A 681 3.32 -4.60 23.81
N ARG A 682 2.97 -5.84 23.49
CA ARG A 682 3.13 -6.98 24.40
C ARG A 682 4.39 -7.78 24.06
N PRO A 683 5.03 -8.40 25.07
CA PRO A 683 6.07 -9.36 24.80
C PRO A 683 5.47 -10.58 24.08
N ILE A 684 6.25 -11.15 23.18
CA ILE A 684 5.96 -12.42 22.53
C ILE A 684 6.22 -13.56 23.54
N ARG A 685 5.57 -14.72 23.35
CA ARG A 685 5.92 -15.97 24.04
C ARG A 685 6.63 -16.86 23.05
N PHE A 686 7.91 -17.09 23.31
CA PHE A 686 8.80 -17.76 22.36
C PHE A 686 9.39 -19.04 22.96
N THR A 687 9.86 -19.00 24.20
CA THR A 687 10.40 -20.21 24.86
C THR A 687 9.28 -21.09 25.39
N GLN A 688 9.51 -22.41 25.45
CA GLN A 688 8.57 -23.36 26.03
C GLN A 688 8.13 -22.95 27.45
N SER A 689 9.07 -22.48 28.30
CA SER A 689 8.75 -22.06 29.67
C SER A 689 7.86 -20.81 29.71
N GLN A 690 8.09 -19.82 28.84
CA GLN A 690 7.21 -18.65 28.71
C GLN A 690 5.80 -19.07 28.29
N ILE A 691 5.69 -20.02 27.34
CA ILE A 691 4.41 -20.50 26.82
C ILE A 691 3.63 -21.27 27.89
N GLU A 692 4.28 -22.21 28.58
CA GLU A 692 3.64 -23.00 29.63
C GLU A 692 3.14 -22.12 30.77
N LYS A 693 3.97 -21.17 31.23
CA LYS A 693 3.66 -20.27 32.33
C LYS A 693 2.47 -19.36 32.02
N ASP A 694 2.42 -18.81 30.82
CA ASP A 694 1.44 -17.77 30.46
C ASP A 694 0.25 -18.32 29.64
N SER A 695 0.20 -19.65 29.43
CA SER A 695 -0.91 -20.30 28.73
C SER A 695 -2.25 -20.08 29.45
N LYS A 696 -3.22 -19.52 28.73
CA LYS A 696 -4.61 -19.37 29.23
C LYS A 696 -5.45 -20.61 28.98
N TYR A 697 -5.22 -21.25 27.84
CA TYR A 697 -5.95 -22.41 27.36
C TYR A 697 -4.98 -23.41 26.75
N VAL A 698 -5.25 -24.70 26.95
CA VAL A 698 -4.46 -25.79 26.35
C VAL A 698 -5.42 -26.71 25.62
N LEU A 699 -5.26 -26.78 24.30
CA LEU A 699 -6.00 -27.72 23.46
C LEU A 699 -5.06 -28.84 23.01
N LYS A 700 -5.40 -30.08 23.37
CA LYS A 700 -4.64 -31.26 22.98
C LYS A 700 -5.37 -31.98 21.86
N PHE A 701 -4.83 -31.87 20.65
CA PHE A 701 -5.27 -32.69 19.52
C PHE A 701 -4.56 -34.04 19.58
N VAL A 702 -5.33 -35.11 19.70
CA VAL A 702 -4.80 -36.48 19.63
C VAL A 702 -5.12 -37.00 18.23
N PRO A 703 -4.11 -37.24 17.37
CA PRO A 703 -4.33 -37.89 16.08
C PRO A 703 -5.06 -39.22 16.33
N ARG A 704 -6.13 -39.47 15.57
CA ARG A 704 -6.85 -40.76 15.65
C ARG A 704 -6.04 -41.89 15.04
#